data_AF-A0A925N7F5-F1
#
_entry.id   AF-A0A925N7F5-F1
#
_cell.length_a   1.000
_cell.length_b   1.000
_cell.length_c   1.000
_cell.angle_alpha   90.00
_cell.angle_beta   90.00
_cell.angle_gamma   90.00
#
_symmetry.space_group_name_H-M   'P 1'
#
loop_
_entity.id
_entity.type
_entity.pdbx_description
1 polymer ?
#
loop_
_entity_poly.entity_id
_entity_poly.type
_entity_poly.pdbx_seq_one_letter_code
_entity_poly.pdbx_strand_id
1 'polypeptide(L)'
;MLVLALPARAAIELPLLFSDGAVMQRGQPLPVWGWATPGAKIDVVFDGGTATVTASDAGTWRVELPAHAAGGPYVLSIRENRGGAVTVRDVLVGDVWLASGQSNMEWPVEQAQDAENEIARAHDTGIRHFKVPKSWSGRPETRLVGGQWKAASPQTVGRFSAVAYYFARDLRAREPGVPIGIIDSSWGGSRIEAWMDAASLGVDAQALSAKMREVRAADERTLAQTRQRLSRWPVGADDAAWKNVEFDDRDWDTIAVPALWESAGYTGMDGVAWYRTTFELSASEAAAGVTLGLGMIDDSDEAWVNGQRVGATLNRWNTPRRYQVAAQALRAGINHVVVRVTDTGGGGGIHDIHDGHAVHADSDLPYVQPQGAARRALPGRWKFRPATVTVAMDDDKNLIETLLFNRMIHPLQPYPLRGVIWYQGEANATAGDAYAYRDRFAGLIGQWRAQWQAPRLPFLWVQLANFHSGADTATHSPWAMLRESQSRALALPATAQVVSIDIGNPDDIHPLDKQAVGRRLALAARHVVNGESLVFSGPVYRAAKFDGRSVRVEFDLQGSALAVRGGGQVVHGFELAGDDRRFHPARAAIAGDHIVVSSDAVVQPRALRFGWSDNPQEADLVNRGGLPASPFRTDDWP
;
A
#
# COMPACT_ATOMS: atom_id res chain seq x y z
N MET A 1 57.10 2.53 16.85
CA MET A 1 56.17 1.46 17.21
C MET A 1 55.13 1.39 16.10
N LEU A 2 55.25 0.41 15.19
CA LEU A 2 54.39 0.26 14.02
C LEU A 2 53.07 -0.39 14.49
N VAL A 3 51.97 0.36 14.53
CA VAL A 3 50.65 -0.19 14.85
C VAL A 3 50.17 -0.97 13.62
N LEU A 4 50.38 -2.28 13.62
CA LEU A 4 49.72 -3.20 12.70
C LEU A 4 48.21 -3.17 13.01
N ALA A 5 47.44 -2.51 12.16
CA ALA A 5 45.99 -2.68 12.15
C ALA A 5 45.68 -4.15 11.80
N LEU A 6 45.19 -4.91 12.77
CA LEU A 6 44.66 -6.25 12.51
C LEU A 6 43.49 -6.11 11.53
N PRO A 7 43.49 -6.84 10.39
CA PRO A 7 42.35 -6.80 9.48
C PRO A 7 41.13 -7.31 10.23
N ALA A 8 40.06 -6.51 10.26
CA ALA A 8 38.77 -6.94 10.77
C ALA A 8 38.34 -8.20 9.99
N ARG A 9 38.18 -9.33 10.69
CA ARG A 9 37.60 -10.54 10.09
C ARG A 9 36.19 -10.20 9.61
N ALA A 10 35.96 -10.21 8.30
CA ALA A 10 34.62 -10.04 7.76
C ALA A 10 33.79 -11.27 8.12
N ALA A 11 32.81 -11.09 9.01
CA ALA A 11 31.84 -12.11 9.37
C ALA A 11 30.95 -12.46 8.17
N ILE A 12 30.46 -13.69 8.11
CA ILE A 12 29.41 -14.09 7.15
C ILE A 12 28.20 -13.16 7.33
N GLU A 13 27.72 -12.62 6.23
CA GLU A 13 26.51 -11.80 6.15
C GLU A 13 25.55 -12.42 5.13
N LEU A 14 24.26 -12.45 5.48
CA LEU A 14 23.21 -12.97 4.62
C LEU A 14 22.24 -11.85 4.23
N PRO A 15 21.62 -11.94 3.04
CA PRO A 15 20.42 -11.18 2.74
C PRO A 15 19.38 -11.33 3.85
N LEU A 16 18.68 -10.25 4.18
CA LEU A 16 17.69 -10.24 5.27
C LEU A 16 16.53 -11.23 5.07
N LEU A 17 16.31 -11.70 3.84
CA LEU A 17 15.35 -12.76 3.53
C LEU A 17 15.74 -14.12 4.14
N PHE A 18 17.02 -14.35 4.43
CA PHE A 18 17.53 -15.49 5.20
C PHE A 18 17.72 -15.09 6.67
N SER A 19 16.61 -14.84 7.35
CA SER A 19 16.53 -14.55 8.78
C SER A 19 15.51 -15.46 9.46
N ASP A 20 15.53 -15.50 10.81
CA ASP A 20 14.67 -16.40 11.57
C ASP A 20 13.19 -16.23 11.19
N GLY A 21 12.49 -17.34 10.96
CA GLY A 21 11.09 -17.34 10.50
C GLY A 21 10.90 -17.25 8.98
N ALA A 22 11.98 -17.31 8.18
CA ALA A 22 11.92 -17.26 6.73
C ALA A 22 11.10 -18.38 6.09
N VAL A 23 10.52 -18.09 4.92
CA VAL A 23 9.87 -19.09 4.06
C VAL A 23 10.62 -19.18 2.73
N MET A 24 11.26 -20.31 2.47
CA MET A 24 11.91 -20.58 1.19
C MET A 24 10.96 -21.26 0.21
N GLN A 25 11.10 -20.96 -1.08
CA GLN A 25 10.18 -21.45 -2.11
C GLN A 25 10.32 -22.95 -2.39
N ARG A 26 9.25 -23.72 -2.18
CA ARG A 26 9.19 -25.16 -2.45
C ARG A 26 9.28 -25.50 -3.94
N GLY A 27 9.63 -26.76 -4.22
CA GLY A 27 9.44 -27.36 -5.54
C GLY A 27 10.42 -26.91 -6.64
N GLN A 28 11.44 -26.12 -6.28
CA GLN A 28 12.51 -25.70 -7.18
C GLN A 28 13.84 -25.57 -6.42
N PRO A 29 15.00 -25.56 -7.11
CA PRO A 29 16.29 -25.34 -6.48
C PRO A 29 16.29 -24.09 -5.60
N LEU A 30 16.99 -24.19 -4.47
CA LEU A 30 17.01 -23.17 -3.43
C LEU A 30 18.37 -22.46 -3.45
N PRO A 31 18.48 -21.29 -4.12
CA PRO A 31 19.69 -20.50 -4.05
C PRO A 31 19.85 -19.95 -2.63
N VAL A 32 21.01 -20.17 -2.04
CA VAL A 32 21.43 -19.49 -0.81
C VAL A 32 22.70 -18.73 -1.12
N TRP A 33 22.72 -17.44 -0.79
CA TRP A 33 23.84 -16.56 -1.11
C TRP A 33 24.11 -15.58 0.02
N GLY A 34 25.27 -14.94 -0.05
CA GLY A 34 25.63 -13.90 0.89
C GLY A 34 27.01 -13.33 0.62
N TRP A 35 27.56 -12.74 1.68
CA TRP A 35 28.88 -12.14 1.69
C TRP A 35 29.73 -12.77 2.80
N ALA A 36 31.02 -12.90 2.54
CA ALA A 36 32.01 -13.41 3.48
C ALA A 36 33.39 -12.83 3.15
N THR A 37 34.40 -13.21 3.92
CA THR A 37 35.79 -12.90 3.58
C THR A 37 36.14 -13.44 2.18
N PRO A 38 36.79 -12.67 1.28
CA PRO A 38 37.21 -13.17 -0.03
C PRO A 38 38.06 -14.45 0.07
N GLY A 39 37.79 -15.44 -0.79
CA GLY A 39 38.47 -16.74 -0.78
C GLY A 39 38.07 -17.67 0.38
N ALA A 40 37.15 -17.27 1.26
CA ALA A 40 36.67 -18.11 2.34
C ALA A 40 35.89 -19.32 1.81
N LYS A 41 36.14 -20.50 2.37
CA LYS A 41 35.36 -21.71 2.09
C LYS A 41 34.14 -21.78 3.01
N ILE A 42 32.95 -21.73 2.41
CA ILE A 42 31.64 -21.66 3.04
C ILE A 42 30.93 -22.99 2.89
N ASP A 43 30.47 -23.55 4.01
CA ASP A 43 29.62 -24.73 4.06
C ASP A 43 28.20 -24.32 4.46
N VAL A 44 27.22 -24.66 3.64
CA VAL A 44 25.79 -24.39 3.83
C VAL A 44 25.09 -25.71 4.09
N VAL A 45 24.45 -25.83 5.26
CA VAL A 45 23.76 -27.03 5.71
C VAL A 45 22.27 -26.74 5.84
N PHE A 46 21.44 -27.55 5.21
CA PHE A 46 19.98 -27.45 5.26
C PHE A 46 19.36 -28.85 5.17
N ASP A 47 18.48 -29.17 6.12
CA ASP A 47 17.80 -30.47 6.26
C ASP A 47 18.71 -31.70 6.04
N GLY A 48 19.87 -31.71 6.72
CA GLY A 48 20.86 -32.79 6.63
C GLY A 48 21.73 -32.78 5.36
N GLY A 49 21.36 -32.00 4.33
CA GLY A 49 22.18 -31.76 3.14
C GLY A 49 23.28 -30.73 3.41
N THR A 50 24.43 -30.89 2.75
CA THR A 50 25.55 -29.93 2.80
C THR A 50 25.96 -29.53 1.39
N ALA A 51 26.10 -28.24 1.14
CA ALA A 51 26.72 -27.68 -0.06
C ALA A 51 27.90 -26.79 0.34
N THR A 52 28.95 -26.79 -0.48
CA THR A 52 30.19 -26.08 -0.19
C THR A 52 30.58 -25.19 -1.37
N VAL A 53 31.02 -23.96 -1.08
CA VAL A 53 31.49 -23.00 -2.08
C VAL A 53 32.64 -22.17 -1.54
N THR A 54 33.46 -21.62 -2.42
CA THR A 54 34.46 -20.61 -2.06
C THR A 54 33.95 -19.22 -2.45
N ALA A 55 34.01 -18.27 -1.51
CA ALA A 55 33.67 -16.88 -1.78
C ALA A 55 34.62 -16.27 -2.83
N SER A 56 34.05 -15.50 -3.74
CA SER A 56 34.78 -14.78 -4.79
C SER A 56 35.75 -13.75 -4.22
N ASP A 57 36.58 -13.15 -5.09
CA ASP A 57 37.47 -12.04 -4.73
C ASP A 57 36.72 -10.80 -4.22
N ALA A 58 35.45 -10.64 -4.62
CA ALA A 58 34.54 -9.62 -4.12
C ALA A 58 33.82 -10.01 -2.81
N GLY A 59 34.11 -11.19 -2.25
CA GLY A 59 33.50 -11.71 -1.03
C GLY A 59 32.08 -12.27 -1.21
N THR A 60 31.53 -12.26 -2.42
CA THR A 60 30.21 -12.86 -2.70
C THR A 60 30.30 -14.38 -2.86
N TRP A 61 29.27 -15.10 -2.42
CA TRP A 61 29.15 -16.54 -2.58
C TRP A 61 27.69 -16.95 -2.82
N ARG A 62 27.47 -18.07 -3.52
CA ARG A 62 26.15 -18.66 -3.77
C ARG A 62 26.28 -20.17 -3.88
N VAL A 63 25.34 -20.90 -3.29
CA VAL A 63 25.11 -22.34 -3.51
C VAL A 63 23.69 -22.55 -4.03
N GLU A 64 23.49 -23.64 -4.77
CA GLU A 64 22.16 -24.16 -5.10
C GLU A 64 21.91 -25.40 -4.26
N LEU A 65 20.96 -25.32 -3.34
CA LEU A 65 20.48 -26.49 -2.62
C LEU A 65 19.40 -27.21 -3.45
N PRO A 66 19.25 -28.53 -3.34
CA PRO A 66 18.20 -29.28 -4.04
C PRO A 66 16.80 -28.74 -3.74
N ALA A 67 15.88 -28.97 -4.68
CA ALA A 67 14.47 -28.67 -4.47
C ALA A 67 13.92 -29.40 -3.24
N HIS A 68 13.09 -28.71 -2.47
CA HIS A 68 12.57 -29.21 -1.20
C HIS A 68 11.04 -29.20 -1.19
N ALA A 69 10.44 -30.21 -0.57
CA ALA A 69 9.00 -30.29 -0.36
C ALA A 69 8.52 -29.26 0.68
N ALA A 70 7.23 -28.95 0.71
CA ALA A 70 6.71 -28.06 1.75
C ALA A 70 6.89 -28.67 3.15
N GLY A 71 7.22 -27.85 4.16
CA GLY A 71 7.41 -28.34 5.52
C GLY A 71 8.20 -27.38 6.41
N GLY A 72 8.75 -27.93 7.50
CA GLY A 72 9.51 -27.22 8.52
C GLY A 72 8.85 -27.29 9.90
N PRO A 73 9.42 -26.59 10.91
CA PRO A 73 10.59 -25.72 10.80
C PRO A 73 11.91 -26.48 10.64
N TYR A 74 12.76 -25.95 9.76
CA TYR A 74 14.14 -26.39 9.55
C TYR A 74 15.14 -25.37 10.12
N VAL A 75 16.42 -25.74 10.07
CA VAL A 75 17.54 -24.85 10.42
C VAL A 75 18.48 -24.78 9.22
N LEU A 76 18.79 -23.55 8.79
CA LEU A 76 19.81 -23.26 7.78
C LEU A 76 21.08 -22.79 8.49
N SER A 77 22.17 -23.54 8.35
CA SER A 77 23.47 -23.22 8.99
C SER A 77 24.51 -22.89 7.93
N ILE A 78 25.19 -21.76 8.08
CA ILE A 78 26.27 -21.31 7.19
C ILE A 78 27.53 -21.21 8.03
N ARG A 79 28.58 -21.92 7.63
CA ARG A 79 29.83 -22.00 8.37
C ARG A 79 30.99 -21.60 7.47
N GLU A 80 31.85 -20.74 7.98
CA GLU A 80 33.12 -20.44 7.35
C GLU A 80 34.20 -21.34 7.97
N ASN A 81 34.93 -22.11 7.14
CA ASN A 81 35.89 -23.12 7.61
C ASN A 81 37.00 -22.60 8.55
N ARG A 82 37.26 -21.28 8.57
CA ARG A 82 38.26 -20.63 9.45
C ARG A 82 37.71 -19.38 10.16
N GLY A 83 36.38 -19.24 10.17
CA GLY A 83 35.68 -18.03 10.62
C GLY A 83 34.48 -18.35 11.50
N GLY A 84 33.46 -17.50 11.42
CA GLY A 84 32.23 -17.62 12.21
C GLY A 84 31.22 -18.60 11.60
N ALA A 85 30.10 -18.77 12.31
CA ALA A 85 28.93 -19.48 11.80
C ALA A 85 27.69 -18.61 12.00
N VAL A 86 26.80 -18.62 11.01
CA VAL A 86 25.47 -18.01 11.07
C VAL A 86 24.45 -19.14 11.04
N THR A 87 23.42 -19.03 11.88
CA THR A 87 22.33 -20.01 11.94
C THR A 87 21.02 -19.27 11.82
N VAL A 88 20.19 -19.68 10.87
CA VAL A 88 18.83 -19.20 10.65
C VAL A 88 17.88 -20.30 11.11
N ARG A 89 17.01 -19.98 12.07
CA ARG A 89 16.07 -20.89 12.71
C ARG A 89 14.65 -20.67 12.21
N ASP A 90 13.76 -21.61 12.51
CA ASP A 90 12.34 -21.52 12.14
C ASP A 90 12.14 -21.29 10.62
N VAL A 91 12.93 -21.98 9.80
CA VAL A 91 12.86 -21.86 8.35
C VAL A 91 11.78 -22.80 7.82
N LEU A 92 10.77 -22.25 7.17
CA LEU A 92 9.73 -23.01 6.49
C LEU A 92 10.07 -23.16 5.00
N VAL A 93 9.57 -24.21 4.38
CA VAL A 93 9.56 -24.37 2.93
C VAL A 93 8.11 -24.37 2.45
N GLY A 94 7.76 -23.46 1.54
CA GLY A 94 6.37 -23.17 1.17
C GLY A 94 6.25 -22.38 -0.13
N ASP A 95 5.10 -21.74 -0.37
CA ASP A 95 4.91 -20.86 -1.52
C ASP A 95 5.19 -19.40 -1.12
N VAL A 96 6.14 -18.76 -1.82
CA VAL A 96 6.61 -17.40 -1.57
C VAL A 96 6.03 -16.46 -2.62
N TRP A 97 5.34 -15.41 -2.17
CA TRP A 97 4.71 -14.42 -3.03
C TRP A 97 5.29 -13.04 -2.78
N LEU A 98 5.52 -12.30 -3.86
CA LEU A 98 5.83 -10.88 -3.78
C LEU A 98 4.52 -10.08 -3.88
N ALA A 99 4.16 -9.37 -2.83
CA ALA A 99 3.07 -8.42 -2.80
C ALA A 99 3.63 -7.01 -3.04
N SER A 100 3.20 -6.34 -4.10
CA SER A 100 3.74 -5.02 -4.46
C SER A 100 2.70 -4.10 -5.07
N GLY A 101 3.05 -2.81 -5.13
CA GLY A 101 2.17 -1.74 -5.61
C GLY A 101 2.11 -0.58 -4.62
N GLN A 102 0.94 0.06 -4.54
CA GLN A 102 0.75 1.28 -3.74
C GLN A 102 -0.16 1.08 -2.54
N SER A 103 -0.88 2.12 -2.12
CA SER A 103 -1.59 2.23 -0.83
C SER A 103 -2.64 1.15 -0.64
N ASN A 104 -3.33 0.71 -1.70
CA ASN A 104 -4.28 -0.40 -1.60
C ASN A 104 -3.62 -1.77 -1.34
N MET A 105 -2.38 -1.99 -1.81
CA MET A 105 -1.57 -3.15 -1.42
C MET A 105 -0.99 -2.96 -0.02
N GLU A 106 -0.57 -1.75 0.33
CA GLU A 106 0.04 -1.42 1.63
C GLU A 106 -0.96 -1.49 2.79
N TRP A 107 -2.25 -1.31 2.51
CA TRP A 107 -3.32 -1.14 3.49
C TRP A 107 -3.27 -2.20 4.61
N PRO A 108 -3.14 -1.80 5.87
CA PRO A 108 -2.94 -2.75 6.97
C PRO A 108 -4.26 -3.42 7.40
N VAL A 109 -4.17 -4.65 7.92
CA VAL A 109 -5.33 -5.40 8.43
C VAL A 109 -6.09 -4.62 9.52
N GLU A 110 -5.38 -3.90 10.40
CA GLU A 110 -6.01 -3.12 11.47
C GLU A 110 -6.88 -1.95 10.97
N GLN A 111 -6.75 -1.58 9.70
CA GLN A 111 -7.56 -0.56 9.03
C GLN A 111 -8.58 -1.17 8.05
N ALA A 112 -8.60 -2.48 7.87
CA ALA A 112 -9.56 -3.15 6.98
C ALA A 112 -10.91 -3.36 7.66
N GLN A 113 -11.94 -3.70 6.87
CA GLN A 113 -13.22 -4.13 7.42
C GLN A 113 -13.04 -5.35 8.35
N ASP A 114 -13.82 -5.42 9.44
CA ASP A 114 -13.80 -6.52 10.41
C ASP A 114 -12.44 -6.78 11.10
N ALA A 115 -11.58 -5.76 11.15
CA ALA A 115 -10.21 -5.85 11.67
C ALA A 115 -10.08 -6.55 13.03
N GLU A 116 -10.90 -6.16 14.02
CA GLU A 116 -10.81 -6.71 15.39
C GLU A 116 -11.00 -8.23 15.41
N ASN A 117 -12.00 -8.74 14.69
CA ASN A 117 -12.29 -10.17 14.63
C ASN A 117 -11.23 -10.93 13.84
N GLU A 118 -10.74 -10.36 12.74
CA GLU A 118 -9.70 -10.95 11.91
C GLU A 118 -8.37 -11.05 12.67
N ILE A 119 -7.99 -10.00 13.39
CA ILE A 119 -6.82 -9.99 14.26
C ILE A 119 -6.96 -11.04 15.37
N ALA A 120 -8.10 -11.09 16.05
CA ALA A 120 -8.32 -12.04 17.14
C ALA A 120 -8.25 -13.51 16.71
N ARG A 121 -8.53 -13.82 15.44
CA ARG A 121 -8.55 -15.19 14.89
C ARG A 121 -7.24 -15.60 14.21
N ALA A 122 -6.31 -14.68 14.00
CA ALA A 122 -5.10 -14.92 13.22
C ALA A 122 -4.07 -15.77 14.00
N HIS A 123 -4.23 -17.09 14.04
CA HIS A 123 -3.30 -18.01 14.73
C HIS A 123 -2.49 -18.93 13.79
N ASP A 124 -2.62 -18.77 12.48
CA ASP A 124 -1.91 -19.61 11.51
C ASP A 124 -0.46 -19.14 11.30
N THR A 125 0.46 -19.68 12.09
CA THR A 125 1.90 -19.41 11.99
C THR A 125 2.54 -19.96 10.70
N GLY A 126 1.79 -20.70 9.87
CA GLY A 126 2.19 -21.07 8.52
C GLY A 126 2.15 -19.89 7.54
N ILE A 127 1.54 -18.76 7.91
CA ILE A 127 1.60 -17.50 7.17
C ILE A 127 2.73 -16.65 7.76
N ARG A 128 3.70 -16.29 6.93
CA ARG A 128 4.84 -15.45 7.29
C ARG A 128 4.87 -14.22 6.40
N HIS A 129 5.11 -13.05 6.99
CA HIS A 129 5.14 -11.78 6.29
C HIS A 129 6.47 -11.07 6.53
N PHE A 130 7.12 -10.64 5.46
CA PHE A 130 8.33 -9.82 5.45
C PHE A 130 7.98 -8.46 4.84
N LYS A 131 7.92 -7.41 5.66
CA LYS A 131 7.72 -6.05 5.17
C LYS A 131 9.07 -5.45 4.76
N VAL A 132 9.21 -5.10 3.49
CA VAL A 132 10.32 -4.30 2.98
C VAL A 132 10.10 -2.85 3.41
N PRO A 133 11.02 -2.22 4.16
CA PRO A 133 10.87 -0.82 4.53
C PRO A 133 10.92 0.09 3.30
N LYS A 134 10.10 1.14 3.32
CA LYS A 134 10.15 2.24 2.36
C LYS A 134 11.57 2.79 2.29
N SER A 135 12.16 2.73 1.11
CA SER A 135 13.50 3.24 0.85
C SER A 135 13.73 3.36 -0.65
N TRP A 136 14.69 4.21 -1.03
CA TRP A 136 14.95 4.52 -2.42
C TRP A 136 16.45 4.60 -2.72
N SER A 137 16.81 4.42 -3.99
CA SER A 137 18.18 4.59 -4.47
C SER A 137 18.21 5.02 -5.93
N GLY A 138 19.12 5.94 -6.27
CA GLY A 138 19.40 6.32 -7.66
C GLY A 138 20.17 5.26 -8.47
N ARG A 139 20.51 4.12 -7.87
CA ARG A 139 21.15 2.98 -8.54
C ARG A 139 20.66 1.65 -7.95
N PRO A 140 20.68 0.54 -8.70
CA PRO A 140 20.34 -0.77 -8.16
C PRO A 140 21.24 -1.15 -6.99
N GLU A 141 20.62 -1.58 -5.90
CA GLU A 141 21.31 -2.00 -4.68
C GLU A 141 21.19 -3.51 -4.49
N THR A 142 22.16 -4.13 -3.83
CA THR A 142 22.19 -5.59 -3.60
C THR A 142 21.70 -5.97 -2.20
N ARG A 143 21.35 -4.97 -1.36
CA ARG A 143 20.96 -5.16 0.03
C ARG A 143 19.74 -4.33 0.37
N LEU A 144 18.82 -4.94 1.12
CA LEU A 144 17.72 -4.23 1.75
C LEU A 144 18.22 -3.37 2.92
N VAL A 145 17.52 -2.28 3.23
CA VAL A 145 17.80 -1.44 4.41
C VAL A 145 17.35 -2.07 5.73
N GLY A 146 16.44 -3.03 5.66
CA GLY A 146 15.79 -3.62 6.82
C GLY A 146 14.68 -4.57 6.41
N GLY A 147 13.88 -4.98 7.41
CA GLY A 147 12.81 -5.96 7.26
C GLY A 147 13.10 -7.23 8.07
N GLN A 148 12.03 -7.90 8.49
CA GLN A 148 12.07 -9.11 9.30
C GLN A 148 10.83 -9.95 9.02
N TRP A 149 10.99 -11.26 9.03
CA TRP A 149 9.85 -12.18 8.95
C TRP A 149 9.03 -12.15 10.25
N LYS A 150 7.71 -12.12 10.10
CA LYS A 150 6.74 -12.23 11.20
C LYS A 150 5.72 -13.31 10.89
N ALA A 151 5.48 -14.21 11.84
CA ALA A 151 4.34 -15.12 11.78
C ALA A 151 3.04 -14.36 11.98
N ALA A 152 1.96 -14.78 11.31
CA ALA A 152 0.63 -14.28 11.61
C ALA A 152 0.23 -14.72 13.03
N SER A 153 0.04 -13.73 13.89
CA SER A 153 -0.51 -13.86 15.24
C SER A 153 -1.41 -12.66 15.51
N PRO A 154 -2.26 -12.68 16.56
CA PRO A 154 -3.03 -11.50 16.93
C PRO A 154 -2.17 -10.27 17.29
N GLN A 155 -0.89 -10.47 17.61
CA GLN A 155 0.05 -9.39 17.94
C GLN A 155 0.74 -8.76 16.71
N THR A 156 0.73 -9.44 15.57
CA THR A 156 1.52 -9.04 14.39
C THR A 156 0.65 -8.71 13.18
N VAL A 157 -0.47 -9.43 13.01
CA VAL A 157 -1.26 -9.42 11.77
C VAL A 157 -1.87 -8.06 11.46
N GLY A 158 -2.18 -7.26 12.49
CA GLY A 158 -2.73 -5.91 12.32
C GLY A 158 -1.91 -5.03 11.37
N ARG A 159 -0.57 -5.22 11.35
CA ARG A 159 0.37 -4.47 10.51
C ARG A 159 0.72 -5.13 9.18
N PHE A 160 0.13 -6.28 8.85
CA PHE A 160 0.36 -6.92 7.55
C PHE A 160 -0.48 -6.23 6.48
N SER A 161 -0.04 -6.30 5.22
CA SER A 161 -0.91 -5.98 4.09
C SER A 161 -2.19 -6.82 4.18
N ALA A 162 -3.35 -6.18 4.25
CA ALA A 162 -4.64 -6.83 4.35
C ALA A 162 -4.92 -7.70 3.11
N VAL A 163 -4.65 -7.15 1.92
CA VAL A 163 -4.81 -7.89 0.65
C VAL A 163 -3.94 -9.15 0.65
N ALA A 164 -2.67 -9.02 0.99
CA ALA A 164 -1.73 -10.15 0.98
C ALA A 164 -2.02 -11.17 2.08
N TYR A 165 -2.45 -10.72 3.27
CA TYR A 165 -2.84 -11.58 4.37
C TYR A 165 -4.07 -12.43 4.02
N TYR A 166 -5.16 -11.81 3.54
CA TYR A 166 -6.37 -12.54 3.17
C TYR A 166 -6.13 -13.48 1.98
N PHE A 167 -5.29 -13.07 1.02
CA PHE A 167 -4.81 -13.95 -0.04
C PHE A 167 -4.10 -15.20 0.51
N ALA A 168 -3.12 -15.01 1.41
CA ALA A 168 -2.38 -16.12 2.01
C ALA A 168 -3.29 -17.02 2.86
N ARG A 169 -4.20 -16.43 3.66
CA ARG A 169 -5.18 -17.14 4.49
C ARG A 169 -6.07 -18.05 3.64
N ASP A 170 -6.58 -17.54 2.52
CA ASP A 170 -7.47 -18.31 1.65
C ASP A 170 -6.72 -19.45 0.93
N LEU A 171 -5.43 -19.27 0.59
CA LEU A 171 -4.59 -20.37 0.09
C LEU A 171 -4.32 -21.42 1.18
N ARG A 172 -3.96 -21.00 2.39
CA ARG A 172 -3.73 -21.86 3.56
C ARG A 172 -4.96 -22.69 3.93
N ALA A 173 -6.15 -22.10 3.82
CA ALA A 173 -7.41 -22.81 4.05
C ALA A 173 -7.65 -23.96 3.06
N ARG A 174 -7.03 -23.92 1.87
CA ARG A 174 -7.10 -24.99 0.86
C ARG A 174 -5.99 -26.01 1.03
N GLU A 175 -4.78 -25.57 1.35
CA GLU A 175 -3.62 -26.44 1.57
C GLU A 175 -2.94 -26.14 2.93
N PRO A 176 -3.50 -26.59 4.06
CA PRO A 176 -2.96 -26.30 5.40
C PRO A 176 -1.56 -26.89 5.66
N GLY A 177 -1.07 -27.77 4.78
CA GLY A 177 0.29 -28.31 4.83
C GLY A 177 1.35 -27.45 4.14
N VAL A 178 0.96 -26.40 3.41
CA VAL A 178 1.88 -25.55 2.64
C VAL A 178 2.00 -24.18 3.31
N PRO A 179 3.14 -23.84 3.92
CA PRO A 179 3.40 -22.49 4.41
C PRO A 179 3.32 -21.45 3.28
N ILE A 180 2.90 -20.23 3.61
CA ILE A 180 2.88 -19.10 2.68
C ILE A 180 3.79 -18.00 3.22
N GLY A 181 4.79 -17.61 2.42
CA GLY A 181 5.64 -16.47 2.68
C GLY A 181 5.22 -15.28 1.82
N ILE A 182 4.89 -14.15 2.43
CA ILE A 182 4.63 -12.89 1.73
C ILE A 182 5.84 -11.98 1.91
N ILE A 183 6.45 -11.56 0.82
CA ILE A 183 7.36 -10.41 0.78
C ILE A 183 6.52 -9.21 0.34
N ASP A 184 6.24 -8.29 1.27
CA ASP A 184 5.47 -7.08 1.02
C ASP A 184 6.44 -5.93 0.73
N SER A 185 6.45 -5.50 -0.54
CA SER A 185 7.22 -4.38 -1.05
C SER A 185 6.27 -3.38 -1.71
N SER A 186 5.59 -2.58 -0.88
CA SER A 186 4.58 -1.61 -1.30
C SER A 186 4.89 -0.20 -0.80
N TRP A 187 4.44 0.82 -1.53
CA TRP A 187 4.51 2.22 -1.10
C TRP A 187 3.36 3.04 -1.68
N GLY A 188 2.50 3.57 -0.79
CA GLY A 188 1.40 4.48 -1.10
C GLY A 188 1.77 5.62 -2.04
N GLY A 189 0.85 5.99 -2.94
CA GLY A 189 1.05 7.06 -3.91
C GLY A 189 2.06 6.77 -5.02
N SER A 190 2.72 5.60 -5.03
CA SER A 190 3.74 5.31 -6.03
C SER A 190 3.18 5.20 -7.45
N ARG A 191 3.95 5.71 -8.41
CA ARG A 191 3.69 5.51 -9.83
C ARG A 191 4.43 4.28 -10.35
N ILE A 192 3.91 3.63 -11.40
CA ILE A 192 4.50 2.38 -11.92
C ILE A 192 5.96 2.52 -12.33
N GLU A 193 6.35 3.68 -12.85
CA GLU A 193 7.70 3.98 -13.32
C GLU A 193 8.74 3.91 -12.19
N ALA A 194 8.34 4.17 -10.95
CA ALA A 194 9.23 4.03 -9.79
C ALA A 194 9.64 2.57 -9.54
N TRP A 195 8.84 1.61 -10.02
CA TRP A 195 9.01 0.16 -9.85
C TRP A 195 9.66 -0.54 -11.05
N MET A 196 10.03 0.21 -12.09
CA MET A 196 10.71 -0.30 -13.29
C MET A 196 12.20 0.04 -13.26
N ASP A 197 13.03 -0.70 -14.00
CA ASP A 197 14.45 -0.38 -14.12
C ASP A 197 14.69 0.76 -15.12
N ALA A 198 15.85 1.40 -15.01
CA ALA A 198 16.21 2.53 -15.87
C ALA A 198 16.23 2.14 -17.36
N ALA A 199 16.65 0.90 -17.68
CA ALA A 199 16.74 0.41 -19.04
C ALA A 199 15.35 0.30 -19.70
N SER A 200 14.36 -0.23 -18.98
CA SER A 200 12.99 -0.39 -19.48
C SER A 200 12.27 0.94 -19.69
N LEU A 201 12.70 1.99 -18.99
CA LEU A 201 12.16 3.35 -19.11
C LEU A 201 12.97 4.26 -20.05
N GLY A 202 14.13 3.82 -20.52
CA GLY A 202 15.06 4.67 -21.28
C GLY A 202 15.68 5.81 -20.46
N VAL A 203 15.76 5.64 -19.14
CA VAL A 203 16.36 6.61 -18.22
C VAL A 203 17.87 6.42 -18.17
N ASP A 204 18.62 7.53 -18.21
CA ASP A 204 20.06 7.49 -17.97
C ASP A 204 20.35 7.20 -16.48
N ALA A 205 20.74 5.96 -16.20
CA ALA A 205 21.02 5.48 -14.85
C ALA A 205 22.18 6.24 -14.18
N GLN A 206 23.19 6.69 -14.94
CA GLN A 206 24.34 7.41 -14.37
C GLN A 206 23.93 8.83 -13.98
N ALA A 207 23.19 9.52 -14.85
CA ALA A 207 22.66 10.85 -14.58
C ALA A 207 21.67 10.83 -13.39
N LEU A 208 20.75 9.85 -13.36
CA LEU A 208 19.84 9.66 -12.23
C LEU A 208 20.61 9.43 -10.94
N SER A 209 21.59 8.52 -10.95
CA SER A 209 22.41 8.24 -9.77
C SER A 209 23.16 9.48 -9.27
N ALA A 210 23.72 10.29 -10.17
CA ALA A 210 24.39 11.54 -9.82
C ALA A 210 23.43 12.54 -9.17
N LYS A 211 22.29 12.83 -9.83
CA LYS A 211 21.25 13.72 -9.30
C LYS A 211 20.78 13.29 -7.92
N MET A 212 20.55 11.99 -7.73
CA MET A 212 20.06 11.43 -6.46
C MET A 212 21.09 11.46 -5.34
N ARG A 213 22.39 11.43 -5.65
CA ARG A 213 23.43 11.68 -4.63
C ARG A 213 23.39 13.12 -4.12
N GLU A 214 23.17 14.08 -5.02
CA GLU A 214 23.05 15.51 -4.65
C GLU A 214 21.81 15.77 -3.79
N VAL A 215 20.65 15.22 -4.18
CA VAL A 215 19.42 15.28 -3.41
C VAL A 215 19.63 14.69 -2.01
N ARG A 216 20.20 13.48 -1.91
CA ARG A 216 20.47 12.85 -0.62
C ARG A 216 21.38 13.69 0.27
N ALA A 217 22.45 14.27 -0.29
CA ALA A 217 23.35 15.13 0.47
C ALA A 217 22.66 16.43 0.94
N ALA A 218 21.70 16.95 0.17
CA ALA A 218 20.88 18.09 0.59
C ALA A 218 19.93 17.68 1.72
N ASP A 219 19.19 16.58 1.56
CA ASP A 219 18.26 16.05 2.55
C ASP A 219 18.97 15.76 3.88
N GLU A 220 20.14 15.12 3.85
CA GLU A 220 20.94 14.82 5.05
C GLU A 220 21.35 16.08 5.82
N ARG A 221 21.66 17.18 5.13
CA ARG A 221 21.97 18.47 5.77
C ARG A 221 20.75 19.06 6.46
N THR A 222 19.59 18.99 5.82
CA THR A 222 18.32 19.47 6.40
C THR A 222 17.93 18.62 7.61
N LEU A 223 17.91 17.29 7.45
CA LEU A 223 17.55 16.33 8.50
C LEU A 223 18.48 16.38 9.71
N ALA A 224 19.76 16.72 9.54
CA ALA A 224 20.70 16.88 10.65
C ALA A 224 20.24 17.97 11.64
N GLN A 225 19.63 19.05 11.15
CA GLN A 225 19.10 20.13 12.00
C GLN A 225 17.92 19.64 12.83
N THR A 226 17.00 18.91 12.21
CA THR A 226 15.84 18.33 12.90
C THR A 226 16.27 17.28 13.93
N ARG A 227 17.22 16.41 13.60
CA ARG A 227 17.79 15.43 14.54
C ARG A 227 18.47 16.10 15.73
N GLN A 228 19.22 17.18 15.50
CA GLN A 228 19.83 17.97 16.58
C GLN A 228 18.78 18.60 17.49
N ARG A 229 17.67 19.08 16.94
CA ARG A 229 16.56 19.62 17.75
C ARG A 229 15.89 18.51 18.57
N LEU A 230 15.65 17.36 17.95
CA LEU A 230 15.01 16.20 18.59
C LEU A 230 15.89 15.53 19.64
N SER A 231 17.22 15.65 19.57
CA SER A 231 18.13 15.03 20.55
C SER A 231 17.98 15.58 21.97
N ARG A 232 17.24 16.68 22.15
CA ARG A 232 16.84 17.17 23.48
C ARG A 232 15.84 16.23 24.16
N TRP A 233 15.10 15.44 23.39
CA TRP A 233 14.06 14.54 23.89
C TRP A 233 14.53 13.09 23.87
N PRO A 234 14.31 12.33 24.96
CA PRO A 234 14.63 10.90 24.97
C PRO A 234 13.75 10.16 23.95
N VAL A 235 14.37 9.30 23.14
CA VAL A 235 13.67 8.44 22.18
C VAL A 235 12.78 7.45 22.93
N GLY A 236 11.51 7.36 22.55
CA GLY A 236 10.57 6.39 23.15
C GLY A 236 10.12 6.78 24.56
N ALA A 237 9.94 8.08 24.83
CA ALA A 237 9.39 8.54 26.09
C ALA A 237 8.02 7.91 26.38
N ASP A 238 7.81 7.47 27.62
CA ASP A 238 6.47 7.13 28.12
C ASP A 238 5.63 8.41 28.21
N ASP A 239 4.73 8.57 27.23
CA ASP A 239 3.88 9.75 27.07
C ASP A 239 2.50 9.58 27.72
N ALA A 240 2.26 8.46 28.41
CA ALA A 240 0.94 8.14 28.96
C ALA A 240 0.46 9.19 29.97
N ALA A 241 1.38 9.85 30.69
CA ALA A 241 1.05 10.88 31.67
C ALA A 241 0.79 12.27 31.05
N TRP A 242 1.13 12.50 29.78
CA TRP A 242 1.11 13.83 29.17
C TRP A 242 -0.29 14.37 28.89
N LYS A 243 -1.31 13.50 28.94
CA LYS A 243 -2.74 13.89 28.94
C LYS A 243 -3.23 14.49 30.26
N ASN A 244 -2.49 14.30 31.36
CA ASN A 244 -2.94 14.69 32.69
C ASN A 244 -2.87 16.20 32.87
N VAL A 245 -3.87 16.76 33.57
CA VAL A 245 -3.97 18.20 33.82
C VAL A 245 -2.78 18.74 34.60
N GLU A 246 -2.35 18.04 35.65
CA GLU A 246 -1.23 18.44 36.52
C GLU A 246 0.16 18.11 35.97
N PHE A 247 0.26 17.63 34.72
CA PHE A 247 1.56 17.32 34.12
C PHE A 247 2.37 18.62 33.92
N ASP A 248 3.63 18.59 34.35
CA ASP A 248 4.57 19.71 34.23
C ASP A 248 5.13 19.79 32.79
N ASP A 249 4.65 20.75 32.02
CA ASP A 249 5.06 21.01 30.62
C ASP A 249 5.98 22.23 30.49
N ARG A 250 6.60 22.68 31.59
CA ARG A 250 7.47 23.87 31.58
C ARG A 250 8.68 23.69 30.66
N ASP A 251 9.20 22.48 30.55
CA ASP A 251 10.34 22.14 29.69
C ASP A 251 9.97 22.04 28.21
N TRP A 252 8.69 21.88 27.86
CA TRP A 252 8.22 21.72 26.47
C TRP A 252 8.49 22.98 25.63
N ASP A 253 8.77 22.74 24.35
CA ASP A 253 8.92 23.79 23.35
C ASP A 253 7.58 24.48 23.08
N THR A 254 7.60 25.55 22.28
CA THR A 254 6.37 26.19 21.81
C THR A 254 6.32 26.16 20.29
N ILE A 255 5.12 25.95 19.75
CA ILE A 255 4.86 25.91 18.31
C ILE A 255 3.71 26.86 17.97
N ALA A 256 3.74 27.43 16.76
CA ALA A 256 2.63 28.20 16.24
C ALA A 256 1.47 27.25 15.90
N VAL A 257 0.24 27.70 16.14
CA VAL A 257 -0.97 26.95 15.77
C VAL A 257 -1.99 27.94 15.18
N PRO A 258 -2.52 27.70 13.96
CA PRO A 258 -2.19 26.57 13.08
C PRO A 258 -0.82 26.76 12.38
N ALA A 259 -0.08 25.66 12.23
CA ALA A 259 1.10 25.52 11.38
C ALA A 259 1.52 24.05 11.29
N LEU A 260 2.08 23.66 10.14
CA LEU A 260 2.85 22.42 10.03
C LEU A 260 4.10 22.47 10.91
N TRP A 261 4.48 21.36 11.56
CA TRP A 261 5.70 21.34 12.38
C TRP A 261 6.99 21.46 11.56
N GLU A 262 6.96 21.14 10.27
CA GLU A 262 8.07 21.30 9.33
C GLU A 262 8.44 22.78 9.23
N SER A 263 7.42 23.65 9.17
CA SER A 263 7.57 25.12 9.16
C SER A 263 8.18 25.65 10.47
N ALA A 264 8.07 24.88 11.56
CA ALA A 264 8.64 25.19 12.85
C ALA A 264 10.05 24.62 13.05
N GLY A 265 10.64 23.99 12.03
CA GLY A 265 11.99 23.42 12.06
C GLY A 265 12.05 21.93 12.39
N TYR A 266 10.92 21.21 12.30
CA TYR A 266 10.87 19.76 12.41
C TYR A 266 10.73 19.09 11.04
N THR A 267 11.49 19.57 10.05
CA THR A 267 11.44 19.06 8.67
C THR A 267 11.68 17.55 8.59
N GLY A 268 10.79 16.86 7.86
CA GLY A 268 10.85 15.42 7.63
C GLY A 268 10.53 14.58 8.88
N MET A 269 9.89 15.18 9.89
CA MET A 269 9.50 14.48 11.10
C MET A 269 8.10 13.89 10.92
N ASP A 270 7.98 12.58 11.04
CA ASP A 270 6.68 11.91 11.14
C ASP A 270 6.56 11.24 12.52
N GLY A 271 5.34 10.93 12.95
CA GLY A 271 5.06 10.16 14.17
C GLY A 271 4.17 10.91 15.15
N VAL A 272 4.50 10.82 16.44
CA VAL A 272 3.62 11.30 17.53
C VAL A 272 4.18 12.56 18.15
N ALA A 273 3.36 13.61 18.22
CA ALA A 273 3.65 14.81 18.98
C ALA A 273 2.45 15.27 19.80
N TRP A 274 2.72 15.90 20.94
CA TRP A 274 1.71 16.36 21.87
C TRP A 274 1.66 17.88 21.93
N TYR A 275 0.44 18.41 22.04
CA TYR A 275 0.16 19.82 22.16
C TYR A 275 -0.60 20.10 23.45
N ARG A 276 -0.28 21.20 24.14
CA ARG A 276 -1.01 21.66 25.34
C ARG A 276 -1.30 23.16 25.25
N THR A 277 -2.53 23.54 25.59
CA THR A 277 -2.97 24.95 25.68
C THR A 277 -4.06 25.11 26.74
N THR A 278 -4.52 26.34 26.95
CA THR A 278 -5.58 26.64 27.92
C THR A 278 -6.61 27.61 27.37
N PHE A 279 -7.78 27.63 28.00
CA PHE A 279 -8.81 28.66 27.81
C PHE A 279 -9.57 28.89 29.12
N GLU A 280 -10.25 30.03 29.24
CA GLU A 280 -11.01 30.37 30.43
C GLU A 280 -12.51 30.33 30.20
N LEU A 281 -13.26 29.84 31.17
CA LEU A 281 -14.72 29.87 31.18
C LEU A 281 -15.25 30.58 32.43
N SER A 282 -16.37 31.29 32.27
CA SER A 282 -17.19 31.66 33.43
C SER A 282 -17.87 30.42 34.04
N ALA A 283 -18.41 30.54 35.25
CA ALA A 283 -19.14 29.43 35.88
C ALA A 283 -20.38 29.00 35.08
N SER A 284 -21.09 29.95 34.45
CA SER A 284 -22.26 29.64 33.62
C SER A 284 -21.88 28.96 32.31
N GLU A 285 -20.78 29.39 31.69
CA GLU A 285 -20.26 28.76 30.46
C GLU A 285 -19.80 27.33 30.73
N ALA A 286 -19.07 27.09 31.83
CA ALA A 286 -18.64 25.74 32.21
C ALA A 286 -19.82 24.80 32.45
N ALA A 287 -20.90 25.29 33.08
CA ALA A 287 -22.10 24.50 33.33
C ALA A 287 -22.91 24.19 32.06
N ALA A 288 -22.77 24.99 31.00
CA ALA A 288 -23.49 24.83 29.74
C ALA A 288 -22.79 23.88 28.75
N GLY A 289 -21.49 23.63 28.91
CA GLY A 289 -20.69 22.91 27.93
C GLY A 289 -20.17 23.81 26.80
N VAL A 290 -19.23 23.29 26.02
CA VAL A 290 -18.59 24.03 24.91
C VAL A 290 -18.43 23.14 23.68
N THR A 291 -18.36 23.76 22.50
CA THR A 291 -17.74 23.17 21.31
C THR A 291 -16.27 23.59 21.26
N LEU A 292 -15.37 22.60 21.16
CA LEU A 292 -13.94 22.78 20.95
C LEU A 292 -13.62 22.53 19.48
N GLY A 293 -13.13 23.54 18.77
CA GLY A 293 -12.60 23.40 17.43
C GLY A 293 -11.08 23.38 17.45
N LEU A 294 -10.44 22.38 16.85
CA LEU A 294 -8.98 22.27 16.82
C LEU A 294 -8.37 22.56 15.44
N GLY A 295 -9.18 22.96 14.45
CA GLY A 295 -8.69 23.13 13.07
C GLY A 295 -8.45 21.77 12.39
N MET A 296 -7.69 21.76 11.30
CA MET A 296 -7.29 20.52 10.63
C MET A 296 -6.05 19.93 11.30
N ILE A 297 -5.97 18.60 11.31
CA ILE A 297 -4.86 17.88 11.95
C ILE A 297 -4.44 16.73 11.03
N ASP A 298 -3.15 16.71 10.71
CA ASP A 298 -2.53 15.66 9.90
C ASP A 298 -1.81 14.63 10.79
N ASP A 299 -2.15 13.35 10.79
CA ASP A 299 -3.29 12.67 10.12
C ASP A 299 -4.47 12.45 11.08
N SER A 300 -4.12 12.19 12.33
CA SER A 300 -5.01 11.70 13.37
C SER A 300 -4.81 12.48 14.66
N ASP A 301 -5.88 12.60 15.45
CA ASP A 301 -5.81 13.21 16.76
C ASP A 301 -6.59 12.42 17.82
N GLU A 302 -6.14 12.59 19.06
CA GLU A 302 -6.93 12.36 20.25
C GLU A 302 -6.88 13.63 21.11
N ALA A 303 -8.03 14.05 21.64
CA ALA A 303 -8.16 15.28 22.39
C ALA A 303 -8.72 15.06 23.80
N TRP A 304 -8.17 15.80 24.77
CA TRP A 304 -8.61 15.83 26.16
C TRP A 304 -8.86 17.25 26.64
N VAL A 305 -9.88 17.41 27.49
CA VAL A 305 -10.11 18.62 28.26
C VAL A 305 -10.10 18.27 29.75
N ASN A 306 -9.23 18.93 30.52
CA ASN A 306 -9.01 18.65 31.95
C ASN A 306 -8.81 17.15 32.28
N GLY A 307 -8.11 16.43 31.39
CA GLY A 307 -7.82 15.00 31.53
C GLY A 307 -8.95 14.06 31.09
N GLN A 308 -10.14 14.55 30.76
CA GLN A 308 -11.22 13.76 30.18
C GLN A 308 -11.11 13.74 28.65
N ARG A 309 -11.16 12.56 28.02
CA ARG A 309 -11.10 12.43 26.56
C ARG A 309 -12.39 12.98 25.96
N VAL A 310 -12.29 13.89 24.99
CA VAL A 310 -13.44 14.58 24.38
C VAL A 310 -13.66 14.20 22.92
N GLY A 311 -12.65 13.63 22.25
CA GLY A 311 -12.77 13.27 20.85
C GLY A 311 -11.52 12.61 20.29
N ALA A 312 -11.68 12.06 19.10
CA ALA A 312 -10.59 11.62 18.24
C ALA A 312 -11.08 11.53 16.80
N THR A 313 -10.15 11.70 15.87
CA THR A 313 -10.36 11.48 14.44
C THR A 313 -9.14 10.76 13.91
N LEU A 314 -9.36 9.71 13.10
CA LEU A 314 -8.30 8.87 12.58
C LEU A 314 -8.20 9.01 11.06
N ASN A 315 -6.98 9.15 10.54
CA ASN A 315 -6.63 9.14 9.12
C ASN A 315 -7.45 10.16 8.31
N ARG A 316 -7.47 11.41 8.74
CA ARG A 316 -8.16 12.53 8.07
C ARG A 316 -7.32 13.79 8.14
N TRP A 317 -6.32 13.94 7.29
CA TRP A 317 -5.47 15.14 7.31
C TRP A 317 -6.24 16.47 7.13
N ASN A 318 -7.24 16.53 6.25
CA ASN A 318 -7.92 17.77 5.83
C ASN A 318 -9.29 18.05 6.49
N THR A 319 -9.69 17.31 7.53
CA THR A 319 -11.02 17.49 8.15
C THR A 319 -10.95 18.43 9.36
N PRO A 320 -11.67 19.55 9.43
CA PRO A 320 -11.66 20.36 10.65
C PRO A 320 -12.23 19.59 11.85
N ARG A 321 -11.46 19.50 12.95
CA ARG A 321 -11.85 18.81 14.18
C ARG A 321 -12.79 19.65 15.02
N ARG A 322 -13.94 19.08 15.37
CA ARG A 322 -14.96 19.72 16.22
C ARG A 322 -15.49 18.72 17.23
N TYR A 323 -15.25 18.98 18.52
CA TYR A 323 -15.66 18.10 19.62
C TYR A 323 -16.61 18.80 20.57
N GLN A 324 -17.69 18.11 20.94
CA GLN A 324 -18.60 18.56 22.00
C GLN A 324 -18.00 18.19 23.36
N VAL A 325 -17.83 19.18 24.22
CA VAL A 325 -17.26 19.01 25.55
C VAL A 325 -18.37 19.22 26.58
N ALA A 326 -18.74 18.14 27.26
CA ALA A 326 -19.78 18.16 28.29
C ALA A 326 -19.33 18.96 29.52
N ALA A 327 -20.30 19.55 30.22
CA ALA A 327 -20.06 20.36 31.43
C ALA A 327 -19.23 19.63 32.50
N GLN A 328 -19.37 18.30 32.61
CA GLN A 328 -18.61 17.46 33.55
C GLN A 328 -17.09 17.41 33.29
N ALA A 329 -16.65 17.80 32.10
CA ALA A 329 -15.23 17.93 31.74
C ALA A 329 -14.68 19.34 31.98
N LEU A 330 -15.53 20.29 32.36
CA LEU A 330 -15.21 21.72 32.43
C LEU A 330 -15.22 22.23 33.88
N ARG A 331 -14.52 23.34 34.09
CA ARG A 331 -14.53 24.09 35.35
C ARG A 331 -14.56 25.59 35.09
N ALA A 332 -15.07 26.35 36.06
CA ALA A 332 -14.92 27.79 36.05
C ALA A 332 -13.44 28.18 36.14
N GLY A 333 -13.03 29.23 35.43
CA GLY A 333 -11.64 29.64 35.29
C GLY A 333 -10.91 28.82 34.21
N ILE A 334 -9.65 28.49 34.47
CA ILE A 334 -8.73 27.89 33.49
C ILE A 334 -9.06 26.41 33.23
N ASN A 335 -9.22 26.07 31.96
CA ASN A 335 -9.39 24.72 31.44
C ASN A 335 -8.18 24.37 30.55
N HIS A 336 -7.71 23.12 30.63
CA HIS A 336 -6.56 22.63 29.88
C HIS A 336 -7.02 21.80 28.70
N VAL A 337 -6.47 22.07 27.52
CA VAL A 337 -6.64 21.27 26.31
C VAL A 337 -5.34 20.53 26.04
N VAL A 338 -5.43 19.23 25.84
CA VAL A 338 -4.32 18.40 25.40
C VAL A 338 -4.70 17.70 24.11
N VAL A 339 -3.81 17.71 23.12
CA VAL A 339 -4.02 17.03 21.84
C VAL A 339 -2.81 16.15 21.55
N ARG A 340 -3.03 14.87 21.30
CA ARG A 340 -2.03 13.94 20.77
C ARG A 340 -2.25 13.85 19.27
N VAL A 341 -1.27 14.27 18.49
CA VAL A 341 -1.27 14.19 17.03
C VAL A 341 -0.43 13.00 16.61
N THR A 342 -0.95 12.18 15.70
CA THR A 342 -0.20 11.13 15.03
C THR A 342 -0.21 11.40 13.53
N ASP A 343 0.97 11.64 13.00
CA ASP A 343 1.24 11.83 11.59
C ASP A 343 1.98 10.60 11.05
N THR A 344 1.62 10.15 9.85
CA THR A 344 2.16 8.93 9.26
C THR A 344 2.94 9.16 7.96
N GLY A 345 3.05 10.41 7.53
CA GLY A 345 3.87 10.86 6.42
C GLY A 345 3.32 12.17 5.83
N GLY A 346 4.19 12.94 5.18
CA GLY A 346 3.81 14.25 4.65
C GLY A 346 4.14 15.36 5.63
N GLY A 347 3.24 16.33 5.79
CA GLY A 347 3.45 17.43 6.74
C GLY A 347 2.55 17.26 7.95
N GLY A 348 3.11 17.27 9.16
CA GLY A 348 2.32 17.00 10.36
C GLY A 348 1.93 18.21 11.20
N GLY A 349 0.95 17.99 12.08
CA GLY A 349 0.54 18.94 13.13
C GLY A 349 -0.87 19.50 12.96
N ILE A 350 -1.15 20.61 13.66
CA ILE A 350 -2.44 21.32 13.59
C ILE A 350 -2.30 22.47 12.59
N HIS A 351 -2.90 22.37 11.40
CA HIS A 351 -2.58 23.22 10.24
C HIS A 351 -3.82 23.87 9.58
N ASP A 352 -3.56 24.77 8.62
CA ASP A 352 -4.55 25.52 7.84
C ASP A 352 -4.33 25.40 6.30
N ILE A 353 -3.55 24.40 5.89
CA ILE A 353 -3.31 24.06 4.49
C ILE A 353 -4.50 23.32 3.89
N HIS A 354 -5.09 23.85 2.82
CA HIS A 354 -6.07 23.18 1.96
C HIS A 354 -5.48 23.02 0.56
N ASP A 355 -5.56 21.81 -0.01
CA ASP A 355 -5.09 21.50 -1.37
C ASP A 355 -3.66 22.00 -1.66
N GLY A 356 -2.77 21.92 -0.66
CA GLY A 356 -1.38 22.37 -0.76
C GLY A 356 -1.16 23.88 -0.59
N HIS A 357 -2.19 24.66 -0.26
CA HIS A 357 -2.12 26.10 -0.07
C HIS A 357 -2.60 26.53 1.33
N ALA A 358 -1.91 27.46 1.97
CA ALA A 358 -2.38 28.05 3.23
C ALA A 358 -3.62 28.93 2.94
N VAL A 359 -4.77 28.58 3.53
CA VAL A 359 -6.03 29.28 3.25
C VAL A 359 -6.36 30.35 4.30
N HIS A 360 -5.69 30.33 5.47
CA HIS A 360 -5.83 31.34 6.54
C HIS A 360 -7.28 31.82 6.79
N ALA A 361 -8.27 30.94 6.66
CA ALA A 361 -9.66 31.31 6.89
C ALA A 361 -9.95 31.29 8.40
N ASP A 362 -10.66 32.31 8.89
CA ASP A 362 -11.09 32.41 10.30
C ASP A 362 -11.92 31.19 10.75
N SER A 363 -12.51 30.43 9.83
CA SER A 363 -13.23 29.18 10.13
C SER A 363 -12.33 28.11 10.73
N ASP A 364 -11.03 28.10 10.41
CA ASP A 364 -10.13 26.94 10.60
C ASP A 364 -9.15 27.12 11.76
N LEU A 365 -9.12 28.31 12.37
CA LEU A 365 -8.34 28.58 13.58
C LEU A 365 -8.88 27.80 14.79
N PRO A 366 -8.04 27.26 15.69
CA PRO A 366 -8.54 26.63 16.90
C PRO A 366 -9.35 27.58 17.79
N TYR A 367 -10.42 27.08 18.40
CA TYR A 367 -11.37 27.89 19.15
C TYR A 367 -12.11 27.13 20.25
N VAL A 368 -12.69 27.89 21.18
CA VAL A 368 -13.71 27.42 22.10
C VAL A 368 -15.00 28.23 21.91
N GLN A 369 -16.15 27.55 21.89
CA GLN A 369 -17.46 28.18 21.79
C GLN A 369 -18.38 27.62 22.88
N PRO A 370 -18.63 28.38 23.96
CA PRO A 370 -19.66 28.02 24.93
C PRO A 370 -21.04 27.99 24.29
N GLN A 371 -21.91 27.10 24.79
CA GLN A 371 -23.28 27.02 24.30
C GLN A 371 -24.01 28.35 24.51
N GLY A 372 -24.59 28.90 23.43
CA GLY A 372 -25.28 30.19 23.46
C GLY A 372 -24.37 31.42 23.50
N ALA A 373 -23.05 31.26 23.35
CA ALA A 373 -22.08 32.36 23.32
C ALA A 373 -21.29 32.40 21.99
N ALA A 374 -20.62 33.53 21.76
CA ALA A 374 -19.75 33.72 20.61
C ALA A 374 -18.48 32.84 20.70
N ARG A 375 -17.95 32.49 19.53
CA ARG A 375 -16.67 31.78 19.39
C ARG A 375 -15.52 32.65 19.91
N ARG A 376 -14.60 32.04 20.66
CA ARG A 376 -13.35 32.64 21.15
C ARG A 376 -12.16 31.87 20.60
N ALA A 377 -11.18 32.57 20.03
CA ALA A 377 -9.95 31.95 19.55
C ALA A 377 -9.14 31.38 20.72
N LEU A 378 -8.51 30.23 20.50
CA LEU A 378 -7.47 29.72 21.40
C LEU A 378 -6.14 30.47 21.16
N PRO A 379 -5.18 30.43 22.09
CA PRO A 379 -3.86 31.06 21.89
C PRO A 379 -3.20 30.59 20.59
N GLY A 380 -2.51 31.47 19.85
CA GLY A 380 -1.82 31.10 18.61
C GLY A 380 -0.47 30.38 18.80
N ARG A 381 -0.04 30.16 20.06
CA ARG A 381 1.19 29.42 20.39
C ARG A 381 0.92 28.42 21.50
N TRP A 382 1.15 27.14 21.22
CA TRP A 382 0.85 26.04 22.13
C TRP A 382 2.15 25.41 22.61
N LYS A 383 2.11 24.75 23.76
CA LYS A 383 3.19 23.86 24.20
C LYS A 383 3.27 22.66 23.27
N PHE A 384 4.48 22.24 22.93
CA PHE A 384 4.72 21.21 21.93
C PHE A 384 5.85 20.27 22.36
N ARG A 385 5.63 18.96 22.24
CA ARG A 385 6.66 17.95 22.49
C ARG A 385 6.49 16.72 21.60
N PRO A 386 7.50 16.40 20.76
CA PRO A 386 7.60 15.11 20.09
C PRO A 386 7.72 13.96 21.10
N ALA A 387 7.06 12.83 20.83
CA ALA A 387 7.11 11.62 21.64
C ALA A 387 7.91 10.52 20.92
N THR A 388 7.28 9.83 19.96
CA THR A 388 7.92 8.79 19.14
C THR A 388 7.86 9.24 17.69
N VAL A 389 9.02 9.57 17.13
CA VAL A 389 9.12 10.15 15.78
C VAL A 389 10.19 9.46 14.93
N THR A 390 9.97 9.50 13.63
CA THR A 390 10.98 9.20 12.60
C THR A 390 11.40 10.49 11.92
N VAL A 391 12.59 10.51 11.31
CA VAL A 391 13.06 11.67 10.55
C VAL A 391 13.62 11.25 9.18
N ALA A 392 12.86 11.50 8.12
CA ALA A 392 13.17 11.12 6.74
C ALA A 392 12.66 12.18 5.74
N MET A 393 13.21 12.20 4.52
CA MET A 393 12.77 13.07 3.41
C MET A 393 12.41 12.20 2.21
N ASP A 394 11.47 11.32 2.45
CA ASP A 394 11.08 10.30 1.47
C ASP A 394 9.91 10.75 0.59
N ASP A 395 9.38 11.95 0.83
CA ASP A 395 8.31 12.57 0.06
C ASP A 395 8.66 12.60 -1.43
N ASP A 396 7.67 12.22 -2.24
CA ASP A 396 7.69 12.12 -3.70
C ASP A 396 8.71 11.16 -4.32
N LYS A 397 9.56 10.48 -3.52
CA LYS A 397 10.55 9.53 -4.07
C LYS A 397 9.89 8.32 -4.71
N ASN A 398 8.67 8.03 -4.28
CA ASN A 398 7.74 7.04 -4.84
C ASN A 398 7.14 7.46 -6.20
N LEU A 399 7.29 8.72 -6.62
CA LEU A 399 6.83 9.23 -7.92
C LEU A 399 7.95 9.24 -8.98
N ILE A 400 9.21 9.22 -8.56
CA ILE A 400 10.38 9.34 -9.44
C ILE A 400 10.72 7.98 -10.02
N GLU A 401 11.04 7.96 -11.33
CA GLU A 401 11.36 6.72 -12.03
C GLU A 401 12.50 5.95 -11.38
N THR A 402 12.41 4.62 -11.42
CA THR A 402 13.46 3.67 -11.01
C THR A 402 13.80 3.60 -9.51
N LEU A 403 13.48 4.63 -8.73
CA LEU A 403 14.03 4.75 -7.38
C LEU A 403 13.62 3.63 -6.42
N LEU A 404 12.35 3.19 -6.49
CA LEU A 404 11.84 2.12 -5.63
C LEU A 404 12.33 0.76 -6.12
N PHE A 405 12.31 0.51 -7.44
CA PHE A 405 12.85 -0.70 -8.03
C PHE A 405 14.27 -0.98 -7.52
N ASN A 406 15.12 0.03 -7.60
CA ASN A 406 16.52 -0.05 -7.24
C ASN A 406 16.78 -0.51 -5.80
N ARG A 407 15.91 -0.16 -4.85
CA ARG A 407 16.14 -0.39 -3.41
C ARG A 407 15.18 -1.37 -2.76
N MET A 408 13.99 -1.55 -3.31
CA MET A 408 12.92 -2.35 -2.72
C MET A 408 12.60 -3.63 -3.51
N ILE A 409 13.02 -3.72 -4.78
CA ILE A 409 12.76 -4.87 -5.65
C ILE A 409 14.05 -5.57 -6.06
N HIS A 410 15.03 -4.83 -6.58
CA HIS A 410 16.31 -5.37 -7.05
C HIS A 410 17.06 -6.20 -5.97
N PRO A 411 17.14 -5.78 -4.69
CA PRO A 411 17.80 -6.59 -3.66
C PRO A 411 17.11 -7.92 -3.32
N LEU A 412 15.86 -8.13 -3.76
CA LEU A 412 15.13 -9.38 -3.54
C LEU A 412 15.63 -10.49 -4.47
N GLN A 413 16.37 -10.16 -5.52
CA GLN A 413 16.87 -11.13 -6.48
C GLN A 413 18.12 -11.84 -5.93
N PRO A 414 18.30 -13.15 -6.19
CA PRO A 414 17.44 -14.05 -6.96
C PRO A 414 16.49 -14.88 -6.08
N TYR A 415 15.91 -14.34 -5.00
CA TYR A 415 15.02 -15.11 -4.11
C TYR A 415 13.86 -15.69 -4.92
N PRO A 416 13.69 -17.03 -4.99
CA PRO A 416 12.70 -17.61 -5.87
C PRO A 416 11.28 -17.33 -5.38
N LEU A 417 10.37 -17.11 -6.32
CA LEU A 417 8.97 -16.75 -6.07
C LEU A 417 8.03 -17.77 -6.70
N ARG A 418 6.89 -18.03 -6.06
CA ARG A 418 5.73 -18.71 -6.65
C ARG A 418 4.96 -17.79 -7.61
N GLY A 419 4.93 -16.49 -7.32
CA GLY A 419 4.25 -15.48 -8.14
C GLY A 419 4.27 -14.09 -7.50
N VAL A 420 3.66 -13.15 -8.21
CA VAL A 420 3.51 -11.74 -7.79
C VAL A 420 2.02 -11.41 -7.69
N ILE A 421 1.63 -10.71 -6.62
CA ILE A 421 0.34 -10.02 -6.52
C ILE A 421 0.57 -8.51 -6.56
N TRP A 422 -0.14 -7.81 -7.43
CA TRP A 422 0.06 -6.39 -7.74
C TRP A 422 -1.22 -5.59 -7.54
N TYR A 423 -1.15 -4.48 -6.80
CA TYR A 423 -2.27 -3.55 -6.69
C TYR A 423 -1.75 -2.11 -6.75
N GLN A 424 -1.80 -1.56 -7.95
CA GLN A 424 -1.39 -0.19 -8.25
C GLN A 424 -2.05 0.30 -9.53
N GLY A 425 -2.19 1.61 -9.61
CA GLY A 425 -2.59 2.30 -10.82
C GLY A 425 -3.15 3.69 -10.57
N GLU A 426 -3.64 3.94 -9.37
CA GLU A 426 -4.36 5.16 -9.02
C GLU A 426 -3.52 6.43 -9.28
N ALA A 427 -2.22 6.40 -8.96
CA ALA A 427 -1.31 7.53 -9.23
C ALA A 427 -1.01 7.75 -10.73
N ASN A 428 -1.34 6.78 -11.59
CA ASN A 428 -1.21 6.86 -13.04
C ASN A 428 -2.58 7.07 -13.73
N ALA A 429 -3.70 7.15 -12.99
CA ALA A 429 -5.05 7.34 -13.54
C ALA A 429 -5.31 8.81 -13.95
N THR A 430 -4.39 9.40 -14.71
CA THR A 430 -4.48 10.77 -15.23
C THR A 430 -4.69 10.74 -16.75
N ALA A 431 -5.19 11.82 -17.33
CA ALA A 431 -5.43 11.90 -18.77
C ALA A 431 -4.15 11.64 -19.61
N GLY A 432 -2.97 12.01 -19.09
CA GLY A 432 -1.70 11.81 -19.79
C GLY A 432 -1.08 10.42 -19.61
N ASP A 433 -1.41 9.72 -18.53
CA ASP A 433 -0.72 8.48 -18.15
C ASP A 433 -1.57 7.23 -18.27
N ALA A 434 -2.90 7.35 -18.18
CA ALA A 434 -3.78 6.20 -18.08
C ALA A 434 -3.64 5.25 -19.28
N TYR A 435 -3.50 5.80 -20.49
CA TYR A 435 -3.26 5.01 -21.70
C TYR A 435 -1.84 4.44 -21.76
N ALA A 436 -0.83 5.26 -21.43
CA ALA A 436 0.59 4.84 -21.45
C ALA A 436 0.90 3.73 -20.44
N TYR A 437 0.10 3.63 -19.36
CA TYR A 437 0.19 2.54 -18.39
C TYR A 437 0.13 1.15 -19.01
N ARG A 438 -0.59 0.98 -20.12
CA ARG A 438 -0.72 -0.29 -20.84
C ARG A 438 0.63 -0.92 -21.14
N ASP A 439 1.50 -0.13 -21.78
CA ASP A 439 2.79 -0.61 -22.25
C ASP A 439 3.80 -0.63 -21.09
N ARG A 440 3.70 0.33 -20.14
CA ARG A 440 4.52 0.34 -18.91
C ARG A 440 4.27 -0.90 -18.06
N PHE A 441 3.02 -1.32 -17.89
CA PHE A 441 2.68 -2.48 -17.07
C PHE A 441 3.10 -3.80 -17.71
N ALA A 442 2.88 -3.96 -19.02
CA ALA A 442 3.43 -5.10 -19.76
C ALA A 442 4.97 -5.13 -19.68
N GLY A 443 5.61 -3.96 -19.79
CA GLY A 443 7.05 -3.78 -19.63
C GLY A 443 7.56 -4.20 -18.25
N LEU A 444 6.91 -3.75 -17.17
CA LEU A 444 7.24 -4.14 -15.79
C LEU A 444 7.18 -5.65 -15.60
N ILE A 445 6.10 -6.29 -16.07
CA ILE A 445 5.94 -7.75 -15.97
C ILE A 445 7.07 -8.47 -16.73
N GLY A 446 7.38 -8.03 -17.95
CA GLY A 446 8.46 -8.59 -18.76
C GLY A 446 9.84 -8.41 -18.10
N GLN A 447 10.10 -7.21 -17.59
CA GLN A 447 11.33 -6.87 -16.88
C GLN A 447 11.53 -7.76 -15.65
N TRP A 448 10.55 -7.85 -14.76
CA TRP A 448 10.68 -8.66 -13.54
C TRP A 448 10.85 -10.14 -13.88
N ARG A 449 10.12 -10.66 -14.88
CA ARG A 449 10.32 -12.04 -15.37
C ARG A 449 11.75 -12.28 -15.85
N ALA A 450 12.33 -11.35 -16.61
CA ALA A 450 13.70 -11.47 -17.09
C ALA A 450 14.72 -11.45 -15.95
N GLN A 451 14.54 -10.55 -14.99
CA GLN A 451 15.44 -10.37 -13.85
C GLN A 451 15.43 -11.58 -12.88
N TRP A 452 14.26 -12.18 -12.64
CA TRP A 452 14.14 -13.44 -11.92
C TRP A 452 14.47 -14.68 -12.76
N GLN A 453 14.78 -14.51 -14.05
CA GLN A 453 15.00 -15.60 -15.01
C GLN A 453 13.83 -16.60 -15.06
N ALA A 454 12.61 -16.07 -14.91
CA ALA A 454 11.37 -16.83 -14.81
C ALA A 454 10.36 -16.30 -15.84
N PRO A 455 10.46 -16.68 -17.13
CA PRO A 455 9.66 -16.11 -18.23
C PRO A 455 8.14 -16.34 -18.09
N ARG A 456 7.74 -17.27 -17.22
CA ARG A 456 6.34 -17.54 -16.88
C ARG A 456 6.02 -17.30 -15.39
N LEU A 457 6.81 -16.47 -14.69
CA LEU A 457 6.49 -16.07 -13.31
C LEU A 457 5.04 -15.52 -13.29
N PRO A 458 4.14 -16.13 -12.49
CA PRO A 458 2.76 -15.68 -12.42
C PRO A 458 2.66 -14.24 -11.94
N PHE A 459 1.81 -13.45 -12.61
CA PHE A 459 1.54 -12.07 -12.24
C PHE A 459 0.03 -11.87 -12.14
N LEU A 460 -0.46 -11.64 -10.93
CA LEU A 460 -1.89 -11.47 -10.65
C LEU A 460 -2.09 -10.03 -10.16
N TRP A 461 -3.08 -9.31 -10.66
CA TRP A 461 -3.31 -7.94 -10.22
C TRP A 461 -4.77 -7.64 -9.94
N VAL A 462 -4.99 -6.60 -9.15
CA VAL A 462 -6.30 -6.04 -8.89
C VAL A 462 -6.52 -4.86 -9.84
N GLN A 463 -7.62 -4.89 -10.58
CA GLN A 463 -8.08 -3.74 -11.35
C GLN A 463 -8.41 -2.59 -10.40
N LEU A 464 -8.33 -1.33 -10.85
CA LEU A 464 -8.80 -0.22 -10.01
C LEU A 464 -10.28 -0.36 -9.64
N ALA A 465 -10.57 -0.18 -8.35
CA ALA A 465 -11.93 -0.22 -7.81
C ALA A 465 -12.72 1.02 -8.26
N ASN A 466 -14.03 1.04 -8.02
CA ASN A 466 -14.86 2.22 -8.25
C ASN A 466 -14.56 3.33 -7.24
N PHE A 467 -14.38 4.56 -7.73
CA PHE A 467 -14.03 5.76 -6.96
C PHE A 467 -14.38 7.00 -7.79
N HIS A 468 -14.91 8.05 -7.17
CA HIS A 468 -15.08 9.35 -7.81
C HIS A 468 -13.76 10.13 -7.79
N SER A 469 -13.02 10.00 -8.88
CA SER A 469 -11.73 10.68 -9.08
C SER A 469 -11.86 12.18 -9.29
N GLY A 470 -13.04 12.65 -9.71
CA GLY A 470 -13.26 14.03 -10.16
C GLY A 470 -12.62 14.36 -11.51
N ALA A 471 -11.97 13.39 -12.16
CA ALA A 471 -11.30 13.57 -13.45
C ALA A 471 -12.15 13.14 -14.66
N ASP A 472 -13.31 12.52 -14.41
CA ASP A 472 -14.25 12.14 -15.44
C ASP A 472 -14.87 13.38 -16.12
N THR A 473 -14.97 13.30 -17.45
CA THR A 473 -15.67 14.27 -18.28
C THR A 473 -16.78 13.54 -19.03
N ALA A 474 -17.67 14.28 -19.70
CA ALA A 474 -18.75 13.69 -20.50
C ALA A 474 -18.27 12.74 -21.62
N THR A 475 -16.97 12.73 -21.95
CA THR A 475 -16.42 11.92 -23.07
C THR A 475 -15.21 11.08 -22.69
N HIS A 476 -14.52 11.40 -21.59
CA HIS A 476 -13.27 10.75 -21.18
C HIS A 476 -13.30 10.41 -19.70
N SER A 477 -12.82 9.22 -19.36
CA SER A 477 -12.55 8.77 -17.99
C SER A 477 -11.13 8.21 -17.92
N PRO A 478 -10.16 8.96 -17.36
CA PRO A 478 -8.81 8.44 -17.15
C PRO A 478 -8.79 7.18 -16.27
N TRP A 479 -9.72 7.07 -15.34
CA TRP A 479 -9.85 5.92 -14.46
C TRP A 479 -10.30 4.67 -15.21
N ALA A 480 -11.36 4.77 -16.04
CA ALA A 480 -11.78 3.67 -16.90
C ALA A 480 -10.72 3.32 -17.95
N MET A 481 -10.02 4.32 -18.51
CA MET A 481 -8.89 4.10 -19.42
C MET A 481 -7.78 3.30 -18.74
N LEU A 482 -7.44 3.60 -17.49
CA LEU A 482 -6.42 2.84 -16.77
C LEU A 482 -6.88 1.39 -16.51
N ARG A 483 -8.16 1.17 -16.19
CA ARG A 483 -8.72 -0.18 -16.08
C ARG A 483 -8.57 -0.97 -17.38
N GLU A 484 -8.82 -0.34 -18.53
CA GLU A 484 -8.56 -0.94 -19.85
C GLU A 484 -7.06 -1.26 -20.00
N SER A 485 -6.18 -0.31 -19.69
CA SER A 485 -4.72 -0.50 -19.76
C SER A 485 -4.24 -1.68 -18.90
N GLN A 486 -4.80 -1.86 -17.70
CA GLN A 486 -4.55 -3.03 -16.87
C GLN A 486 -5.06 -4.32 -17.53
N SER A 487 -6.28 -4.32 -18.09
CA SER A 487 -6.87 -5.50 -18.75
C SER A 487 -6.05 -5.96 -19.97
N ARG A 488 -5.40 -5.05 -20.68
CA ARG A 488 -4.54 -5.37 -21.84
C ARG A 488 -3.34 -6.26 -21.46
N ALA A 489 -2.88 -6.22 -20.21
CA ALA A 489 -1.81 -7.09 -19.74
C ALA A 489 -2.21 -8.58 -19.69
N LEU A 490 -3.51 -8.91 -19.76
CA LEU A 490 -3.99 -10.31 -19.87
C LEU A 490 -3.53 -11.02 -21.15
N ALA A 491 -3.03 -10.27 -22.16
CA ALA A 491 -2.40 -10.86 -23.34
C ALA A 491 -1.09 -11.62 -23.00
N LEU A 492 -0.46 -11.33 -21.86
CA LEU A 492 0.73 -12.02 -21.40
C LEU A 492 0.37 -13.37 -20.76
N PRO A 493 1.16 -14.45 -20.95
CA PRO A 493 0.88 -15.74 -20.34
C PRO A 493 1.02 -15.69 -18.81
N ALA A 494 0.41 -16.66 -18.12
CA ALA A 494 0.48 -16.80 -16.66
C ALA A 494 0.09 -15.50 -15.92
N THR A 495 -1.02 -14.90 -16.35
CA THR A 495 -1.58 -13.69 -15.76
C THR A 495 -3.04 -13.88 -15.37
N ALA A 496 -3.51 -13.08 -14.42
CA ALA A 496 -4.93 -12.90 -14.16
C ALA A 496 -5.22 -11.54 -13.54
N GLN A 497 -6.41 -11.02 -13.85
CA GLN A 497 -6.94 -9.78 -13.30
C GLN A 497 -8.09 -10.10 -12.34
N VAL A 498 -8.08 -9.44 -11.19
CA VAL A 498 -9.19 -9.40 -10.25
C VAL A 498 -9.96 -8.10 -10.48
N VAL A 499 -11.19 -8.21 -10.94
CA VAL A 499 -12.11 -7.08 -11.10
C VAL A 499 -12.64 -6.67 -9.72
N SER A 500 -12.76 -5.37 -9.47
CA SER A 500 -13.03 -4.78 -8.14
C SER A 500 -14.02 -3.60 -8.17
N ILE A 501 -14.73 -3.40 -9.28
CA ILE A 501 -15.70 -2.30 -9.46
C ILE A 501 -16.95 -2.40 -8.56
N ASP A 502 -17.09 -3.49 -7.82
CA ASP A 502 -18.22 -3.79 -6.94
C ASP A 502 -17.86 -3.72 -5.44
N ILE A 503 -16.58 -3.50 -5.13
CA ILE A 503 -16.06 -3.46 -3.76
C ILE A 503 -15.43 -2.10 -3.41
N GLY A 504 -15.32 -1.18 -4.37
CA GLY A 504 -14.83 0.18 -4.17
C GLY A 504 -15.78 1.06 -3.36
N ASN A 505 -15.29 2.22 -2.94
CA ASN A 505 -16.07 3.26 -2.31
C ASN A 505 -16.06 4.51 -3.21
N PRO A 506 -17.21 5.03 -3.64
CA PRO A 506 -17.27 6.25 -4.44
C PRO A 506 -16.54 7.44 -3.82
N ASP A 507 -16.56 7.56 -2.49
CA ASP A 507 -16.02 8.72 -1.76
C ASP A 507 -14.64 8.46 -1.14
N ASP A 508 -14.12 7.23 -1.25
CA ASP A 508 -12.84 6.85 -0.67
C ASP A 508 -12.09 5.89 -1.62
N ILE A 509 -10.90 6.30 -2.04
CA ILE A 509 -10.05 5.55 -2.96
C ILE A 509 -9.54 4.22 -2.35
N HIS A 510 -9.68 4.04 -1.02
CA HIS A 510 -9.24 2.87 -0.27
C HIS A 510 -10.42 2.02 0.20
N PRO A 511 -10.94 1.08 -0.63
CA PRO A 511 -12.01 0.21 -0.19
C PRO A 511 -11.62 -0.68 0.99
N LEU A 512 -12.50 -0.80 1.99
CA LEU A 512 -12.22 -1.52 3.23
C LEU A 512 -12.42 -3.04 3.12
N ASP A 513 -13.20 -3.53 2.15
CA ASP A 513 -13.39 -4.98 1.89
C ASP A 513 -12.17 -5.58 1.18
N LYS A 514 -11.06 -5.67 1.92
CA LYS A 514 -9.82 -6.31 1.47
C LYS A 514 -9.96 -7.83 1.45
N GLN A 515 -10.91 -8.40 2.18
CA GLN A 515 -11.20 -9.83 2.21
C GLN A 515 -11.64 -10.32 0.82
N ALA A 516 -12.57 -9.62 0.18
CA ALA A 516 -13.02 -9.96 -1.16
C ALA A 516 -11.88 -9.88 -2.18
N VAL A 517 -11.01 -8.86 -2.08
CA VAL A 517 -9.82 -8.72 -2.94
C VAL A 517 -8.89 -9.92 -2.77
N GLY A 518 -8.47 -10.21 -1.53
CA GLY A 518 -7.55 -11.32 -1.23
C GLY A 518 -8.11 -12.67 -1.67
N ARG A 519 -9.40 -12.91 -1.43
CA ARG A 519 -10.10 -14.12 -1.88
C ARG A 519 -10.10 -14.27 -3.40
N ARG A 520 -10.39 -13.21 -4.14
CA ARG A 520 -10.38 -13.24 -5.62
C ARG A 520 -8.97 -13.49 -6.17
N LEU A 521 -7.95 -12.88 -5.56
CA LEU A 521 -6.55 -13.18 -5.89
C LEU A 521 -6.21 -14.66 -5.62
N ALA A 522 -6.71 -15.23 -4.53
CA ALA A 522 -6.47 -16.64 -4.19
C ALA A 522 -7.15 -17.59 -5.20
N LEU A 523 -8.36 -17.26 -5.67
CA LEU A 523 -9.00 -17.99 -6.77
C LEU A 523 -8.17 -17.91 -8.06
N ALA A 524 -7.68 -16.71 -8.41
CA ALA A 524 -6.84 -16.50 -9.57
C ALA A 524 -5.52 -17.28 -9.48
N ALA A 525 -4.87 -17.31 -8.31
CA ALA A 525 -3.66 -18.10 -8.08
C ALA A 525 -3.91 -19.60 -8.25
N ARG A 526 -4.98 -20.13 -7.64
CA ARG A 526 -5.34 -21.55 -7.78
C ARG A 526 -5.54 -21.96 -9.24
N HIS A 527 -6.15 -21.10 -10.04
CA HIS A 527 -6.30 -21.35 -11.47
C HIS A 527 -4.97 -21.22 -12.23
N VAL A 528 -4.33 -20.06 -12.19
CA VAL A 528 -3.16 -19.73 -13.03
C VAL A 528 -1.91 -20.52 -12.62
N VAL A 529 -1.76 -20.81 -11.33
CA VAL A 529 -0.51 -21.28 -10.73
C VAL A 529 -0.58 -22.75 -10.36
N ASN A 530 -1.73 -23.24 -9.88
CA ASN A 530 -1.96 -24.65 -9.57
C ASN A 530 -2.69 -25.42 -10.68
N GLY A 531 -3.21 -24.73 -11.71
CA GLY A 531 -3.93 -25.35 -12.82
C GLY A 531 -5.31 -25.91 -12.42
N GLU A 532 -5.87 -25.44 -11.31
CA GLU A 532 -7.16 -25.92 -10.84
C GLU A 532 -8.30 -25.48 -11.80
N SER A 533 -9.27 -26.37 -12.00
CA SER A 533 -10.50 -26.07 -12.73
C SER A 533 -11.55 -25.50 -11.78
N LEU A 534 -11.62 -24.16 -11.69
CA LEU A 534 -12.61 -23.45 -10.89
C LEU A 534 -13.03 -22.13 -11.56
N VAL A 535 -14.16 -21.58 -11.12
CA VAL A 535 -14.55 -20.20 -11.47
C VAL A 535 -13.69 -19.24 -10.67
N PHE A 536 -12.79 -18.52 -11.36
CA PHE A 536 -11.82 -17.61 -10.73
C PHE A 536 -11.99 -16.14 -11.15
N SER A 537 -12.70 -15.89 -12.26
CA SER A 537 -12.94 -14.55 -12.80
C SER A 537 -14.39 -14.42 -13.27
N GLY A 538 -14.86 -13.18 -13.39
CA GLY A 538 -16.15 -12.85 -14.00
C GLY A 538 -16.11 -12.94 -15.53
N PRO A 539 -17.23 -12.59 -16.21
CA PRO A 539 -17.28 -12.57 -17.66
C PRO A 539 -16.27 -11.57 -18.25
N VAL A 540 -15.51 -11.99 -19.26
CA VAL A 540 -14.53 -11.13 -19.96
C VAL A 540 -15.04 -10.86 -21.36
N TYR A 541 -15.11 -9.59 -21.76
CA TYR A 541 -15.52 -9.22 -23.11
C TYR A 541 -14.68 -9.93 -24.18
N ARG A 542 -15.34 -10.51 -25.17
CA ARG A 542 -14.70 -11.22 -26.29
C ARG A 542 -14.93 -10.50 -27.62
N ALA A 543 -16.19 -10.19 -27.94
CA ALA A 543 -16.55 -9.60 -29.21
C ALA A 543 -17.91 -8.88 -29.15
N ALA A 544 -18.12 -7.94 -30.07
CA ALA A 544 -19.40 -7.30 -30.31
C ALA A 544 -19.78 -7.43 -31.79
N LYS A 545 -21.02 -7.82 -32.07
CA LYS A 545 -21.60 -7.86 -33.41
C LYS A 545 -22.73 -6.84 -33.51
N PHE A 546 -22.54 -5.85 -34.38
CA PHE A 546 -23.51 -4.79 -34.66
C PHE A 546 -24.50 -5.28 -35.73
N ASP A 547 -25.77 -5.40 -35.36
CA ASP A 547 -26.85 -5.93 -36.22
C ASP A 547 -28.06 -4.98 -36.20
N GLY A 548 -28.15 -4.15 -37.25
CA GLY A 548 -29.17 -3.12 -37.39
C GLY A 548 -29.15 -2.13 -36.22
N ARG A 549 -30.19 -2.19 -35.37
CA ARG A 549 -30.37 -1.32 -34.20
C ARG A 549 -29.84 -1.92 -32.89
N SER A 550 -29.33 -3.14 -32.93
CA SER A 550 -28.91 -3.88 -31.75
C SER A 550 -27.46 -4.33 -31.85
N VAL A 551 -26.85 -4.57 -30.69
CA VAL A 551 -25.50 -5.10 -30.58
C VAL A 551 -25.56 -6.38 -29.77
N ARG A 552 -25.06 -7.49 -30.33
CA ARG A 552 -24.81 -8.72 -29.60
C ARG A 552 -23.40 -8.68 -29.01
N VAL A 553 -23.29 -8.81 -27.69
CA VAL A 553 -22.01 -8.82 -26.97
C VAL A 553 -21.72 -10.22 -26.45
N GLU A 554 -20.58 -10.76 -26.82
CA GLU A 554 -20.10 -12.09 -26.45
C GLU A 554 -18.99 -12.00 -25.41
N PHE A 555 -18.97 -12.98 -24.50
CA PHE A 555 -18.02 -13.05 -23.39
C PHE A 555 -17.30 -14.39 -23.37
N ASP A 556 -16.06 -14.39 -22.88
CA ASP A 556 -15.50 -15.57 -22.23
C ASP A 556 -16.08 -15.68 -20.82
N LEU A 557 -16.83 -16.75 -20.58
CA LEU A 557 -17.61 -16.95 -19.35
C LEU A 557 -16.78 -17.52 -18.19
N GLN A 558 -15.51 -17.87 -18.42
CA GLN A 558 -14.58 -18.34 -17.37
C GLN A 558 -15.16 -19.53 -16.57
N GLY A 559 -15.78 -20.48 -17.28
CA GLY A 559 -16.38 -21.68 -16.68
C GLY A 559 -17.68 -21.45 -15.92
N SER A 560 -18.31 -20.28 -16.07
CA SER A 560 -19.59 -19.93 -15.43
C SER A 560 -20.64 -19.51 -16.46
N ALA A 561 -21.71 -18.84 -16.02
CA ALA A 561 -22.74 -18.27 -16.87
C ALA A 561 -23.03 -16.82 -16.45
N LEU A 562 -23.49 -16.00 -17.40
CA LEU A 562 -23.89 -14.61 -17.18
C LEU A 562 -25.01 -14.53 -16.12
N ALA A 563 -24.94 -13.52 -15.27
CA ALA A 563 -25.95 -13.20 -14.28
C ALA A 563 -25.95 -11.69 -13.98
N VAL A 564 -27.00 -11.23 -13.32
CA VAL A 564 -27.17 -9.84 -12.88
C VAL A 564 -27.08 -9.79 -11.37
N ARG A 565 -26.30 -8.84 -10.83
CA ARG A 565 -26.25 -8.59 -9.39
C ARG A 565 -27.64 -8.15 -8.92
N GLY A 566 -28.22 -8.88 -7.97
CA GLY A 566 -29.62 -8.67 -7.54
C GLY A 566 -30.67 -9.48 -8.32
N GLY A 567 -30.27 -10.18 -9.38
CA GLY A 567 -31.13 -11.10 -10.15
C GLY A 567 -31.86 -10.45 -11.32
N GLY A 568 -32.59 -11.28 -12.08
CA GLY A 568 -33.27 -10.86 -13.31
C GLY A 568 -32.42 -11.07 -14.57
N GLN A 569 -32.86 -10.45 -15.68
CA GLN A 569 -32.21 -10.55 -16.99
C GLN A 569 -31.75 -9.21 -17.56
N VAL A 570 -32.21 -8.09 -17.00
CA VAL A 570 -31.85 -6.74 -17.44
C VAL A 570 -30.48 -6.39 -16.87
N VAL A 571 -29.58 -5.91 -17.72
CA VAL A 571 -28.22 -5.52 -17.35
C VAL A 571 -28.09 -4.01 -17.48
N HIS A 572 -27.44 -3.38 -16.52
CA HIS A 572 -27.20 -1.94 -16.49
C HIS A 572 -25.72 -1.61 -16.77
N GLY A 573 -25.42 -0.33 -17.02
CA GLY A 573 -24.06 0.15 -17.29
C GLY A 573 -23.60 0.05 -18.76
N PHE A 574 -24.50 -0.26 -19.70
CA PHE A 574 -24.21 -0.23 -21.13
C PHE A 574 -24.55 1.12 -21.76
N GLU A 575 -23.66 1.56 -22.67
CA GLU A 575 -23.87 2.74 -23.50
C GLU A 575 -23.56 2.42 -24.97
N LEU A 576 -24.27 3.07 -25.88
CA LEU A 576 -24.05 2.97 -27.32
C LEU A 576 -23.76 4.35 -27.91
N ALA A 577 -22.92 4.39 -28.93
CA ALA A 577 -22.71 5.59 -29.75
C ALA A 577 -22.89 5.27 -31.23
N GLY A 578 -23.43 6.25 -31.99
CA GLY A 578 -23.55 6.19 -33.43
C GLY A 578 -22.35 6.82 -34.15
N ASP A 579 -22.56 7.23 -35.41
CA ASP A 579 -21.54 7.92 -36.20
C ASP A 579 -21.14 9.30 -35.62
N ASP A 580 -21.98 9.89 -34.77
CA ASP A 580 -21.73 11.15 -34.07
C ASP A 580 -20.80 11.04 -32.85
N ARG A 581 -20.43 9.80 -32.48
CA ARG A 581 -19.54 9.44 -31.37
C ARG A 581 -20.03 9.89 -29.99
N ARG A 582 -21.34 10.14 -29.84
CA ARG A 582 -21.94 10.48 -28.55
C ARG A 582 -22.51 9.23 -27.92
N PHE A 583 -22.04 8.91 -26.72
CA PHE A 583 -22.53 7.77 -25.96
C PHE A 583 -23.86 8.13 -25.29
N HIS A 584 -24.82 7.22 -25.42
CA HIS A 584 -26.14 7.28 -24.82
C HIS A 584 -26.39 5.99 -24.03
N PRO A 585 -27.08 6.06 -22.88
CA PRO A 585 -27.51 4.88 -22.15
C PRO A 585 -28.26 3.89 -23.05
N ALA A 586 -28.04 2.60 -22.81
CA ALA A 586 -28.62 1.53 -23.60
C ALA A 586 -29.36 0.52 -22.72
N ARG A 587 -30.43 -0.06 -23.28
CA ARG A 587 -31.13 -1.20 -22.70
C ARG A 587 -30.34 -2.46 -23.03
N ALA A 588 -29.99 -3.25 -22.03
CA ALA A 588 -29.28 -4.50 -22.20
C ALA A 588 -29.98 -5.65 -21.47
N ALA A 589 -29.94 -6.85 -22.04
CA ALA A 589 -30.47 -8.05 -21.38
C ALA A 589 -29.68 -9.32 -21.73
N ILE A 590 -29.61 -10.25 -20.79
CA ILE A 590 -29.05 -11.59 -21.00
C ILE A 590 -29.96 -12.40 -21.92
N ALA A 591 -29.39 -12.89 -23.02
CA ALA A 591 -30.02 -13.80 -23.96
C ALA A 591 -29.18 -15.07 -24.09
N GLY A 592 -29.37 -16.03 -23.18
CA GLY A 592 -28.55 -17.24 -23.13
C GLY A 592 -27.13 -16.95 -22.62
N ASP A 593 -26.15 -17.04 -23.52
CA ASP A 593 -24.71 -16.87 -23.25
C ASP A 593 -24.13 -15.52 -23.71
N HIS A 594 -24.99 -14.62 -24.22
CA HIS A 594 -24.62 -13.30 -24.70
C HIS A 594 -25.55 -12.22 -24.15
N ILE A 595 -25.16 -10.96 -24.32
CA ILE A 595 -25.99 -9.80 -24.02
C ILE A 595 -26.49 -9.19 -25.33
N VAL A 596 -27.76 -8.78 -25.38
CA VAL A 596 -28.31 -7.96 -26.46
C VAL A 596 -28.48 -6.54 -25.94
N VAL A 597 -27.90 -5.57 -26.64
CA VAL A 597 -27.88 -4.15 -26.27
C VAL A 597 -28.54 -3.32 -27.36
N SER A 598 -29.39 -2.35 -26.99
CA SER A 598 -30.05 -1.43 -27.94
C SER A 598 -30.34 -0.09 -27.28
N SER A 599 -30.45 0.98 -28.07
CA SER A 599 -30.83 2.31 -27.58
C SER A 599 -31.80 2.99 -28.54
N ASP A 600 -32.84 3.61 -28.00
CA ASP A 600 -33.81 4.38 -28.80
C ASP A 600 -33.15 5.63 -29.41
N ALA A 601 -32.16 6.20 -28.71
CA ALA A 601 -31.37 7.36 -29.14
C ALA A 601 -30.36 7.03 -30.25
N VAL A 602 -29.95 5.77 -30.39
CA VAL A 602 -28.89 5.35 -31.33
C VAL A 602 -29.45 4.40 -32.37
N VAL A 603 -29.82 4.95 -33.52
CA VAL A 603 -30.45 4.21 -34.64
C VAL A 603 -29.47 3.23 -35.30
N GLN A 604 -28.20 3.61 -35.43
CA GLN A 604 -27.15 2.80 -36.04
C GLN A 604 -25.94 2.76 -35.10
N PRO A 605 -25.87 1.78 -34.18
CA PRO A 605 -24.76 1.68 -33.25
C PRO A 605 -23.43 1.41 -33.97
N ARG A 606 -22.38 2.14 -33.59
CA ARG A 606 -21.00 2.02 -34.09
C ARG A 606 -20.00 1.66 -33.00
N ALA A 607 -20.30 2.05 -31.77
CA ALA A 607 -19.49 1.72 -30.62
C ALA A 607 -20.37 1.40 -29.41
N LEU A 608 -19.79 0.62 -28.48
CA LEU A 608 -20.40 0.21 -27.23
C LEU A 608 -19.38 0.37 -26.09
N ARG A 609 -19.89 0.76 -24.92
CA ARG A 609 -19.14 0.79 -23.65
C ARG A 609 -19.92 0.06 -22.56
N PHE A 610 -19.20 -0.55 -21.62
CA PHE A 610 -19.75 -1.15 -20.41
C PHE A 610 -18.95 -0.68 -19.19
N GLY A 611 -19.63 -0.06 -18.22
CA GLY A 611 -19.02 0.41 -16.96
C GLY A 611 -17.88 1.42 -17.17
N TRP A 612 -17.97 2.26 -18.22
CA TRP A 612 -16.89 3.15 -18.65
C TRP A 612 -16.92 4.50 -17.93
N SER A 613 -16.77 4.47 -16.60
CA SER A 613 -16.66 5.64 -15.73
C SER A 613 -15.74 5.33 -14.54
N ASP A 614 -15.35 6.34 -13.77
CA ASP A 614 -14.56 6.16 -12.55
C ASP A 614 -15.34 5.38 -11.47
N ASN A 615 -16.63 5.65 -11.35
CA ASN A 615 -17.57 4.94 -10.48
C ASN A 615 -18.76 4.33 -11.26
N PRO A 616 -18.62 3.15 -11.86
CA PRO A 616 -19.70 2.46 -12.60
C PRO A 616 -20.57 1.66 -11.63
N GLN A 617 -21.20 2.32 -10.66
CA GLN A 617 -21.96 1.67 -9.59
C GLN A 617 -23.17 0.88 -10.13
N GLU A 618 -23.72 1.32 -11.25
CA GLU A 618 -24.80 0.67 -11.98
C GLU A 618 -24.34 -0.57 -12.76
N ALA A 619 -23.04 -0.81 -12.95
CA ALA A 619 -22.54 -1.98 -13.66
C ALA A 619 -22.76 -3.27 -12.83
N ASP A 620 -23.80 -4.01 -13.19
CA ASP A 620 -24.31 -5.16 -12.43
C ASP A 620 -24.08 -6.51 -13.11
N LEU A 621 -23.41 -6.54 -14.26
CA LEU A 621 -23.04 -7.79 -14.94
C LEU A 621 -22.03 -8.58 -14.11
N VAL A 622 -22.42 -9.78 -13.71
CA VAL A 622 -21.60 -10.73 -12.96
C VAL A 622 -21.70 -12.11 -13.61
N ASN A 623 -20.92 -13.07 -13.13
CA ASN A 623 -21.23 -14.47 -13.35
C ASN A 623 -22.15 -15.02 -12.23
N ARG A 624 -22.64 -16.26 -12.36
CA ARG A 624 -23.46 -16.92 -11.32
C ARG A 624 -22.77 -17.06 -9.96
N GLY A 625 -21.44 -17.00 -9.92
CA GLY A 625 -20.65 -16.98 -8.68
C GLY A 625 -20.53 -15.59 -8.04
N GLY A 626 -21.11 -14.56 -8.66
CA GLY A 626 -21.07 -13.18 -8.19
C GLY A 626 -19.80 -12.42 -8.56
N LEU A 627 -18.92 -12.95 -9.41
CA LEU A 627 -17.72 -12.24 -9.85
C LEU A 627 -18.07 -11.26 -10.98
N PRO A 628 -17.70 -9.96 -10.86
CA PRO A 628 -18.07 -8.93 -11.82
C PRO A 628 -17.35 -9.05 -13.16
N ALA A 629 -18.03 -8.63 -14.23
CA ALA A 629 -17.42 -8.43 -15.53
C ALA A 629 -16.49 -7.20 -15.51
N SER A 630 -15.36 -7.28 -16.23
CA SER A 630 -14.43 -6.15 -16.36
C SER A 630 -15.02 -5.08 -17.28
N PRO A 631 -14.93 -3.78 -16.96
CA PRO A 631 -15.29 -2.70 -17.86
C PRO A 631 -14.55 -2.78 -19.20
N PHE A 632 -15.21 -2.37 -20.29
CA PHE A 632 -14.63 -2.40 -21.63
C PHE A 632 -15.30 -1.41 -22.58
N ARG A 633 -14.64 -1.19 -23.73
CA ARG A 633 -15.17 -0.42 -24.87
C ARG A 633 -14.87 -1.13 -26.19
N THR A 634 -15.62 -0.80 -27.24
CA THR A 634 -15.38 -1.30 -28.60
C THR A 634 -14.79 -0.26 -29.54
N ASP A 635 -14.78 1.02 -29.15
CA ASP A 635 -14.14 2.11 -29.90
C ASP A 635 -12.63 2.21 -29.61
N ASP A 636 -11.91 2.78 -30.56
CA ASP A 636 -10.53 3.24 -30.44
C ASP A 636 -10.43 4.78 -30.44
N TRP A 637 -11.54 5.46 -30.13
CA TRP A 637 -11.63 6.91 -30.21
C TRP A 637 -10.77 7.56 -29.12
N PRO A 638 -10.24 8.79 -29.40
CA PRO A 638 -9.40 9.53 -28.47
C PRO A 638 -9.99 9.67 -27.06
#